data_AF-A0A7W1N975-F1
#
_entry.id   AF-A0A7W1N975-F1
#
_cell.length_a   1.000
_cell.length_b   1.000
_cell.length_c   1.000
_cell.angle_alpha   90.00
_cell.angle_beta   90.00
_cell.angle_gamma   90.00
#
_symmetry.space_group_name_H-M   'P 1'
#
loop_
_entity.id
_entity.type
_entity.pdbx_description
1 polymer ?
#
loop_
_entity_poly.entity_id
_entity_poly.type
_entity_poly.pdbx_seq_one_letter_code
_entity_poly.pdbx_strand_id
1 'polypeptide(L)'
;MQTIIRSRAFTLFEVAISLALVAFAVTSMLLLFVSGIKTQQIARFKLYAAAKAEEMVESFASTANANPNIEVEGPSPWEVQAGYRALSPDLEIVVASHRYGIAALPTRIARRLDSDHDEIQRVLDNGGQIYFAQPMATTGIEEVSLPVAQASEAQKLVFAVTGFAQQNAVAFLPWKSWPYYMPYPSPPGHGYKKLDQYMAPDTTGMHMITAWGHPAALWEGVGSGGLDDGIGTTDGEIKVVWQHDIAGVSFGFRPYAYGSVGDQGLAYATAPAPGTAAATLLLRRDACIRYIQAALWYCKRKGLGTNFFAPSPAPAAKDVGDFEAGVERWKQVMAMRFLAHAATCATRWWTHAELTGSGLAIAAVSGFPSEPSPQIALTHDLIVYYHERCLNLAMRFAAESPYDWAVPRPTQRPIMMDYPLVQWDLWSSQLPPGPIVGAPGRSATQWRPIAAQRPTNIGRSYQYPDRSIDPAIWGDQDNFTLAKPFAASERCRQIVFWAVDWTSYVDFETAPSAPVDASKYLFAAPLVGKTFAQRMTWDQWTDHHVYAFRNPEKNLAFKQSVGPPYVDGMDVSGLLDKNAMYAANDHGTSPNQLGCFIGAFGADRNFNKQLDLGPVPESVRMRAISVGRYNYYDPILTMVNR
;
A
#
# COMPACT_ATOMS: atom_id res chain seq x y z
N MET A 1 39.65 -77.70 59.63
CA MET A 1 38.78 -76.50 59.63
C MET A 1 38.03 -76.49 58.30
N GLN A 2 36.93 -77.25 58.21
CA GLN A 2 36.16 -77.41 56.96
C GLN A 2 35.12 -76.30 56.86
N THR A 3 35.37 -75.35 55.98
CA THR A 3 34.46 -74.26 55.65
C THR A 3 33.32 -74.82 54.80
N ILE A 4 32.15 -75.05 55.41
CA ILE A 4 30.92 -75.41 54.70
C ILE A 4 30.43 -74.17 53.96
N ILE A 5 30.85 -74.02 52.69
CA ILE A 5 30.27 -73.06 51.76
C ILE A 5 28.90 -73.62 51.35
N ARG A 6 27.84 -73.26 52.07
CA ARG A 6 26.46 -73.45 51.59
C ARG A 6 26.26 -72.48 50.44
N SER A 7 26.41 -72.96 49.20
CA SER A 7 25.92 -72.28 48.01
C SER A 7 24.39 -72.20 48.11
N ARG A 8 23.87 -71.09 48.65
CA ARG A 8 22.44 -70.79 48.57
C ARG A 8 22.16 -70.37 47.12
N ALA A 9 21.80 -71.33 46.29
CA ALA A 9 21.26 -71.05 44.96
C ALA A 9 19.94 -70.28 45.13
N PHE A 10 19.76 -69.20 44.38
CA PHE A 10 18.49 -68.48 44.32
C PHE A 10 17.38 -69.43 43.88
N THR A 11 16.23 -69.34 44.53
CA THR A 11 15.05 -70.10 44.13
C THR A 11 14.51 -69.56 42.81
N LEU A 12 13.87 -70.40 42.00
CA LEU A 12 13.23 -70.00 40.74
C LEU A 12 12.24 -68.82 40.94
N PHE A 13 11.61 -68.77 42.12
CA PHE A 13 10.71 -67.68 42.53
C PHE A 13 11.44 -66.34 42.71
N GLU A 14 12.60 -66.34 43.40
CA GLU A 14 13.42 -65.13 43.56
C GLU A 14 13.96 -64.62 42.21
N VAL A 15 14.34 -65.54 41.31
CA VAL A 15 14.75 -65.19 39.94
C VAL A 15 13.57 -64.59 39.15
N ALA A 16 12.38 -65.18 39.23
CA ALA A 16 11.19 -64.69 38.55
C ALA A 16 10.76 -63.30 39.05
N ILE A 17 10.79 -63.05 40.37
CA ILE A 17 10.51 -61.72 40.94
C ILE A 17 11.57 -60.71 40.48
N SER A 18 12.84 -61.09 40.52
CA SER A 18 13.93 -60.19 40.10
C SER A 18 13.80 -59.80 38.63
N LEU A 19 13.47 -60.75 37.74
CA LEU A 19 13.21 -60.47 36.33
C LEU A 19 11.97 -59.59 36.13
N ALA A 20 10.90 -59.80 36.90
CA ALA A 20 9.70 -58.96 36.84
C ALA A 20 9.99 -57.51 37.26
N LEU A 21 10.78 -57.31 38.32
CA LEU A 21 11.19 -55.99 38.78
C LEU A 21 12.08 -55.27 37.74
N VAL A 22 13.03 -55.99 37.14
CA VAL A 22 13.87 -55.44 36.06
C VAL A 22 13.04 -55.08 34.83
N ALA A 23 12.13 -55.96 34.41
CA ALA A 23 11.23 -55.69 33.29
C ALA A 23 10.37 -54.44 33.56
N PHE A 24 9.77 -54.33 34.75
CA PHE A 24 9.00 -53.14 35.14
C PHE A 24 9.84 -51.87 35.14
N ALA A 25 11.07 -51.92 35.66
CA ALA A 25 11.99 -50.77 35.66
C ALA A 25 12.36 -50.33 34.24
N VAL A 26 12.70 -51.27 33.37
CA VAL A 26 13.04 -51.00 31.95
C VAL A 26 11.83 -50.43 31.20
N THR A 27 10.65 -51.05 31.33
CA THR A 27 9.44 -50.54 30.68
C THR A 27 9.06 -49.16 31.20
N SER A 28 9.19 -48.90 32.51
CA SER A 28 8.94 -47.58 33.09
C SER A 28 9.91 -46.52 32.56
N MET A 29 11.20 -46.85 32.44
CA MET A 29 12.19 -45.96 31.80
C MET A 29 11.86 -45.70 30.33
N LEU A 30 11.50 -46.74 29.57
CA LEU A 30 11.10 -46.59 28.16
C LEU A 30 9.86 -45.72 27.98
N LEU A 31 8.87 -45.82 28.88
CA LEU A 31 7.69 -44.95 28.86
C LEU A 31 8.05 -43.48 29.17
N LEU A 32 9.01 -43.24 30.07
CA LEU A 32 9.52 -41.89 30.35
C LEU A 32 10.18 -41.27 29.12
N PHE A 33 10.91 -42.04 28.31
CA PHE A 33 11.52 -41.53 27.06
C PHE A 33 10.46 -41.03 26.07
N VAL A 34 9.36 -41.76 25.88
CA VAL A 34 8.27 -41.32 24.98
C VAL A 34 7.63 -40.02 25.47
N SER A 35 7.41 -39.88 26.78
CA SER A 35 6.90 -38.64 27.37
C SER A 35 7.88 -37.48 27.23
N GLY A 36 9.18 -37.74 27.44
CA GLY A 36 10.25 -36.77 27.27
C GLY A 36 10.35 -36.26 25.83
N ILE A 37 10.33 -37.16 24.84
CA ILE A 37 10.36 -36.80 23.41
C ILE A 37 9.14 -35.95 23.03
N LYS A 38 7.94 -36.32 23.47
CA LYS A 38 6.72 -35.52 23.23
C LYS A 38 6.83 -34.13 23.85
N THR A 39 7.36 -34.03 25.06
CA THR A 39 7.56 -32.74 25.75
C THR A 39 8.56 -31.87 25.00
N GLN A 40 9.68 -32.45 24.54
CA GLN A 40 10.68 -31.75 23.75
C GLN A 40 10.12 -31.29 22.39
N GLN A 41 9.33 -32.13 21.72
CA GLN A 41 8.64 -31.77 20.48
C GLN A 41 7.69 -30.59 20.69
N ILE A 42 6.87 -30.62 21.74
CA ILE A 42 5.95 -29.51 22.08
C ILE A 42 6.74 -28.24 22.40
N ALA A 43 7.84 -28.33 23.16
CA ALA A 43 8.70 -27.19 23.48
C ALA A 43 9.31 -26.57 22.22
N ARG A 44 9.73 -27.40 21.25
CA ARG A 44 10.23 -26.94 19.96
C ARG A 44 9.15 -26.23 19.14
N PHE A 45 7.93 -26.78 19.08
CA PHE A 45 6.82 -26.13 18.38
C PHE A 45 6.37 -24.82 19.06
N LYS A 46 6.49 -24.70 20.39
CA LYS A 46 6.32 -23.43 21.11
C LYS A 46 7.29 -22.35 20.61
N LEU A 47 8.56 -22.71 20.43
CA LEU A 47 9.57 -21.80 19.89
C LEU A 47 9.29 -21.42 18.43
N TYR A 48 8.90 -22.38 17.59
CA TYR A 48 8.49 -22.09 16.21
C TYR A 48 7.26 -21.17 16.14
N ALA A 49 6.28 -21.38 17.03
CA ALA A 49 5.12 -20.51 17.12
C ALA A 49 5.48 -19.08 17.54
N ALA A 50 6.41 -18.91 18.49
CA ALA A 50 6.89 -17.60 18.91
C ALA A 50 7.63 -16.88 17.79
N ALA A 51 8.60 -17.55 17.17
CA ALA A 51 9.37 -16.99 16.06
C ALA A 51 8.47 -16.61 14.88
N LYS A 52 7.49 -17.45 14.53
CA LYS A 52 6.55 -17.16 13.45
C LYS A 52 5.62 -15.99 13.77
N ALA A 53 5.16 -15.87 15.02
CA ALA A 53 4.36 -14.74 15.45
C ALA A 53 5.14 -13.42 15.34
N GLU A 54 6.40 -13.40 15.75
CA GLU A 54 7.30 -12.25 15.63
C GLU A 54 7.54 -11.87 14.16
N GLU A 55 7.85 -12.86 13.32
CA GLU A 55 8.01 -12.69 11.86
C GLU A 55 6.75 -12.08 11.21
N MET A 56 5.56 -12.55 11.58
CA MET A 56 4.29 -12.03 11.07
C MET A 56 4.08 -10.56 11.48
N VAL A 57 4.35 -10.22 12.73
CA VAL A 57 4.20 -8.85 13.25
C VAL A 57 5.22 -7.90 12.60
N GLU A 58 6.47 -8.33 12.42
CA GLU A 58 7.50 -7.55 11.75
C GLU A 58 7.19 -7.34 10.26
N SER A 59 6.75 -8.40 9.57
CA SER A 59 6.32 -8.33 8.17
C SER A 59 5.14 -7.36 8.02
N PHE A 60 4.18 -7.42 8.94
CA PHE A 60 3.04 -6.51 8.96
C PHE A 60 3.41 -5.06 9.26
N ALA A 61 4.40 -4.80 10.13
CA ALA A 61 4.89 -3.45 10.40
C ALA A 61 5.72 -2.86 9.25
N SER A 62 6.40 -3.71 8.48
CA SER A 62 7.34 -3.31 7.40
C SER A 62 6.73 -3.32 6.00
N THR A 63 5.51 -3.83 5.83
CA THR A 63 4.80 -4.03 4.54
C THR A 63 4.32 -2.74 3.86
N ALA A 64 4.82 -1.57 4.25
CA ALA A 64 4.51 -0.26 3.67
C ALA A 64 4.66 -0.17 2.13
N ASN A 65 5.26 -1.19 1.50
CA ASN A 65 5.53 -1.30 0.06
C ASN A 65 4.68 -2.33 -0.71
N ALA A 66 3.59 -2.89 -0.17
CA ALA A 66 2.74 -3.82 -0.93
C ALA A 66 1.88 -3.17 -2.06
N ASN A 67 2.24 -1.94 -2.44
CA ASN A 67 1.84 -1.19 -3.63
C ASN A 67 0.55 -0.33 -3.47
N PRO A 68 0.61 0.76 -2.70
CA PRO A 68 -0.47 1.75 -2.63
C PRO A 68 -0.71 2.51 -3.95
N ASN A 69 0.03 2.21 -5.03
CA ASN A 69 -0.09 2.91 -6.31
C ASN A 69 -0.94 2.17 -7.35
N ILE A 70 -1.36 0.93 -7.09
CA ILE A 70 -2.27 0.22 -8.01
C ILE A 70 -3.70 0.64 -7.66
N GLU A 71 -4.19 1.64 -8.40
CA GLU A 71 -5.62 1.93 -8.54
C GLU A 71 -6.36 2.24 -7.22
N VAL A 72 -5.75 3.13 -6.43
CA VAL A 72 -6.31 3.65 -5.17
C VAL A 72 -7.29 4.80 -5.37
N GLU A 73 -7.43 5.34 -6.59
CA GLU A 73 -8.36 6.42 -6.88
C GLU A 73 -9.35 6.02 -7.95
N GLY A 74 -10.60 6.42 -7.77
CA GLY A 74 -11.66 6.12 -8.68
C GLY A 74 -12.62 7.30 -8.80
N PRO A 75 -13.35 7.39 -9.93
CA PRO A 75 -14.38 8.39 -10.08
C PRO A 75 -15.56 8.18 -9.13
N SER A 76 -15.70 6.98 -8.57
CA SER A 76 -16.65 6.59 -7.54
C SER A 76 -15.96 5.59 -6.62
N PRO A 77 -16.37 5.44 -5.36
CA PRO A 77 -15.60 4.66 -4.39
C PRO A 77 -15.66 3.15 -4.64
N TRP A 78 -16.73 2.69 -5.27
CA TRP A 78 -16.91 1.32 -5.74
C TRP A 78 -16.23 1.08 -7.09
N GLU A 79 -15.51 2.05 -7.64
CA GLU A 79 -14.73 1.88 -8.87
C GLU A 79 -13.25 1.58 -8.59
N VAL A 80 -12.89 1.50 -7.32
CA VAL A 80 -11.56 1.10 -6.87
C VAL A 80 -11.61 0.00 -5.85
N GLN A 81 -10.57 -0.82 -5.88
CA GLN A 81 -10.44 -1.94 -4.98
C GLN A 81 -10.36 -1.51 -3.51
N ALA A 82 -9.72 -0.37 -3.22
CA ALA A 82 -9.64 0.16 -1.86
C ALA A 82 -11.02 0.35 -1.20
N GLY A 83 -12.06 0.63 -1.99
CA GLY A 83 -13.44 0.71 -1.51
C GLY A 83 -14.00 -0.63 -1.03
N TYR A 84 -13.58 -1.75 -1.62
CA TYR A 84 -14.11 -3.07 -1.31
C TYR A 84 -13.38 -3.79 -0.18
N ARG A 85 -12.21 -3.30 0.23
CA ARG A 85 -11.33 -4.00 1.18
C ARG A 85 -11.41 -3.38 2.57
N ALA A 86 -12.57 -3.49 3.22
CA ALA A 86 -12.73 -3.07 4.62
C ALA A 86 -11.75 -3.79 5.57
N LEU A 87 -11.29 -5.00 5.19
CA LEU A 87 -10.32 -5.82 5.92
C LEU A 87 -8.90 -5.71 5.35
N SER A 88 -8.63 -4.78 4.42
CA SER A 88 -7.29 -4.61 3.83
C SER A 88 -6.15 -4.53 4.84
N PRO A 89 -6.29 -3.82 5.97
CA PRO A 89 -5.19 -3.67 6.93
C PRO A 89 -5.18 -4.79 7.98
N ASP A 90 -6.07 -5.77 7.93
CA ASP A 90 -6.03 -6.92 8.85
C ASP A 90 -4.73 -7.70 8.63
N LEU A 91 -4.11 -8.13 9.74
CA LEU A 91 -2.84 -8.85 9.74
C LEU A 91 -2.82 -9.95 8.67
N GLU A 92 -3.73 -10.92 8.75
CA GLU A 92 -3.78 -12.07 7.84
C GLU A 92 -4.05 -11.68 6.39
N ILE A 93 -4.66 -10.53 6.12
CA ILE A 93 -4.88 -10.06 4.74
C ILE A 93 -3.59 -9.52 4.15
N VAL A 94 -2.79 -8.81 4.95
CA VAL A 94 -1.50 -8.23 4.56
C VAL A 94 -0.41 -9.30 4.45
N VAL A 95 -0.27 -10.18 5.44
CA VAL A 95 0.77 -11.23 5.42
C VAL A 95 0.40 -12.43 4.54
N ALA A 96 -0.87 -12.72 4.28
CA ALA A 96 -1.25 -13.81 3.36
C ALA A 96 -1.10 -13.38 1.90
N SER A 97 0.16 -13.34 1.47
CA SER A 97 0.62 -13.27 0.10
C SER A 97 1.85 -14.17 -0.05
N HIS A 98 2.21 -14.53 -1.28
CA HIS A 98 3.37 -15.38 -1.52
C HIS A 98 4.68 -14.80 -0.93
N ARG A 99 4.81 -13.46 -0.90
CA ARG A 99 6.03 -12.79 -0.39
C ARG A 99 6.19 -12.83 1.13
N TYR A 100 5.09 -12.78 1.87
CA TYR A 100 5.12 -12.61 3.33
C TYR A 100 4.83 -13.92 4.08
N GLY A 101 4.79 -15.04 3.36
CA GLY A 101 5.18 -16.32 3.93
C GLY A 101 4.11 -17.05 4.73
N ILE A 102 2.84 -16.70 4.56
CA ILE A 102 1.71 -17.50 5.07
C ILE A 102 0.70 -17.77 3.95
N ALA A 103 0.12 -18.96 3.96
CA ALA A 103 -0.93 -19.36 3.04
C ALA A 103 -2.09 -19.98 3.81
N ALA A 104 -3.30 -19.80 3.29
CA ALA A 104 -4.48 -20.42 3.87
C ALA A 104 -4.47 -21.93 3.55
N LEU A 105 -4.57 -22.74 4.60
CA LEU A 105 -4.65 -24.19 4.52
C LEU A 105 -5.92 -24.59 3.74
N PRO A 106 -5.83 -25.51 2.77
CA PRO A 106 -6.98 -26.02 2.03
C PRO A 106 -8.17 -26.32 2.94
N THR A 107 -9.35 -25.77 2.62
CA THR A 107 -10.53 -25.90 3.49
C THR A 107 -10.88 -27.36 3.76
N ARG A 108 -10.66 -28.26 2.79
CA ARG A 108 -10.85 -29.71 2.96
C ARG A 108 -9.91 -30.29 4.01
N ILE A 109 -8.65 -29.88 4.04
CA ILE A 109 -7.67 -30.31 5.06
C ILE A 109 -8.04 -29.70 6.41
N ALA A 110 -8.29 -28.39 6.47
CA ALA A 110 -8.61 -27.68 7.70
C ALA A 110 -9.82 -28.27 8.44
N ARG A 111 -10.87 -28.69 7.69
CA ARG A 111 -12.08 -29.33 8.25
C ARG A 111 -11.85 -30.72 8.83
N ARG A 112 -10.70 -31.35 8.55
CA ARG A 112 -10.30 -32.66 9.09
C ARG A 112 -9.39 -32.55 10.32
N LEU A 113 -9.03 -31.34 10.73
CA LEU A 113 -8.24 -31.11 11.93
C LEU A 113 -9.15 -30.98 13.16
N ASP A 114 -8.90 -31.82 14.16
CA ASP A 114 -9.49 -31.72 15.48
C ASP A 114 -8.60 -30.85 16.39
N SER A 115 -9.22 -30.11 17.31
CA SER A 115 -8.49 -29.30 18.29
C SER A 115 -9.21 -29.33 19.63
N ASP A 116 -8.53 -28.88 20.69
CA ASP A 116 -9.14 -28.80 22.01
C ASP A 116 -10.37 -27.87 21.97
N HIS A 117 -11.47 -28.36 22.54
CA HIS A 117 -12.77 -27.68 22.53
C HIS A 117 -13.29 -27.30 21.13
N ASP A 118 -12.84 -27.99 20.08
CA ASP A 118 -13.28 -27.76 18.69
C ASP A 118 -12.99 -26.34 18.17
N GLU A 119 -11.93 -25.71 18.67
CA GLU A 119 -11.58 -24.32 18.36
C GLU A 119 -11.33 -24.08 16.86
N ILE A 120 -10.61 -24.97 16.18
CA ILE A 120 -10.39 -24.91 14.72
C ILE A 120 -11.72 -24.91 13.97
N GLN A 121 -12.66 -25.79 14.33
CA GLN A 121 -13.95 -25.83 13.64
C GLN A 121 -14.77 -24.58 13.93
N ARG A 122 -14.76 -24.06 15.17
CA ARG A 122 -15.37 -22.76 15.47
C ARG A 122 -14.80 -21.61 14.65
N VAL A 123 -13.48 -21.57 14.42
CA VAL A 123 -12.85 -20.56 13.55
C VAL A 123 -13.41 -20.69 12.14
N LEU A 124 -13.42 -21.90 11.58
CA LEU A 124 -13.91 -22.17 10.22
C LEU A 124 -15.42 -21.91 10.07
N ASP A 125 -16.23 -22.23 11.08
CA ASP A 125 -17.68 -22.01 11.09
C ASP A 125 -18.04 -20.53 11.18
N ASN A 126 -17.20 -19.72 11.83
CA ASN A 126 -17.32 -18.27 11.86
C ASN A 126 -16.74 -17.59 10.61
N GLY A 127 -16.34 -18.35 9.58
CA GLY A 127 -15.80 -17.84 8.32
C GLY A 127 -14.30 -17.49 8.37
N GLY A 128 -13.61 -17.79 9.47
CA GLY A 128 -12.16 -17.64 9.57
C GLY A 128 -11.42 -18.70 8.75
N GLN A 129 -10.11 -18.52 8.60
CA GLN A 129 -9.23 -19.44 7.89
C GLN A 129 -8.15 -19.99 8.83
N ILE A 130 -7.68 -21.20 8.52
CA ILE A 130 -6.46 -21.76 9.10
C ILE A 130 -5.33 -21.46 8.12
N TYR A 131 -4.19 -21.01 8.63
CA TYR A 131 -3.01 -20.67 7.85
C TYR A 131 -1.85 -21.59 8.21
N PHE A 132 -0.91 -21.74 7.29
CA PHE A 132 0.37 -22.42 7.51
C PHE A 132 1.51 -21.52 7.02
N ALA A 133 2.72 -21.77 7.54
CA ALA A 133 3.92 -21.08 7.09
C ALA A 133 4.36 -21.65 5.72
N GLN A 134 4.53 -20.77 4.74
CA GLN A 134 5.07 -21.19 3.44
C GLN A 134 6.55 -21.59 3.61
N PRO A 135 7.03 -22.59 2.87
CA PRO A 135 8.42 -23.07 2.98
C PRO A 135 9.45 -22.00 2.58
N MET A 136 9.03 -20.97 1.82
CA MET A 136 9.89 -19.92 1.26
C MET A 136 9.92 -18.60 2.05
N ALA A 137 9.22 -18.53 3.19
CA ALA A 137 8.90 -17.27 3.87
C ALA A 137 10.13 -16.40 4.26
N THR A 138 10.02 -15.09 4.01
CA THR A 138 10.82 -13.98 4.57
C THR A 138 12.31 -13.86 4.23
N THR A 139 12.75 -14.36 3.08
CA THR A 139 14.10 -14.00 2.59
C THR A 139 14.17 -12.56 2.06
N GLY A 140 13.02 -11.93 1.76
CA GLY A 140 12.96 -10.66 1.05
C GLY A 140 13.43 -10.76 -0.42
N ILE A 141 13.74 -11.97 -0.89
CA ILE A 141 14.22 -12.29 -2.23
C ILE A 141 13.06 -12.90 -3.02
N GLU A 142 13.02 -12.66 -4.34
CA GLU A 142 12.04 -13.28 -5.21
C GLU A 142 12.12 -14.82 -5.15
N GLU A 143 10.98 -15.47 -4.92
CA GLU A 143 10.83 -16.92 -4.75
C GLU A 143 11.41 -17.73 -5.90
N VAL A 144 11.33 -17.20 -7.13
CA VAL A 144 11.89 -17.84 -8.33
C VAL A 144 13.41 -18.06 -8.24
N SER A 145 14.09 -17.28 -7.39
CA SER A 145 15.52 -17.36 -7.17
C SER A 145 15.92 -18.24 -5.99
N LEU A 146 14.95 -18.77 -5.22
CA LEU A 146 15.25 -19.59 -4.05
C LEU A 146 15.61 -21.03 -4.47
N PRO A 147 16.67 -21.60 -3.87
CA PRO A 147 16.99 -23.01 -4.07
C PRO A 147 15.86 -23.88 -3.51
N VAL A 148 15.70 -25.08 -4.09
CA VAL A 148 14.81 -26.10 -3.52
C VAL A 148 15.25 -26.35 -2.07
N ALA A 149 14.32 -26.19 -1.14
CA ALA A 149 14.54 -26.42 0.27
C ALA A 149 13.74 -27.66 0.71
N GLN A 150 14.26 -28.40 1.67
CA GLN A 150 13.48 -29.46 2.30
C GLN A 150 12.37 -28.86 3.16
N ALA A 151 11.24 -29.56 3.20
CA ALA A 151 10.12 -29.25 4.09
C ALA A 151 10.62 -29.03 5.52
N SER A 152 10.45 -27.81 6.05
CA SER A 152 10.82 -27.56 7.44
C SER A 152 9.73 -28.08 8.38
N GLU A 153 10.11 -28.49 9.59
CA GLU A 153 9.12 -28.86 10.60
C GLU A 153 8.17 -27.70 10.96
N ALA A 154 8.55 -26.45 10.67
CA ALA A 154 7.68 -25.30 10.84
C ALA A 154 6.42 -25.36 9.94
N GLN A 155 6.43 -26.14 8.85
CA GLN A 155 5.22 -26.36 8.04
C GLN A 155 4.15 -27.16 8.79
N LYS A 156 4.53 -27.96 9.80
CA LYS A 156 3.58 -28.67 10.69
C LYS A 156 2.92 -27.74 11.71
N LEU A 157 3.28 -26.46 11.68
CA LEU A 157 2.62 -25.43 12.46
C LEU A 157 1.48 -24.83 11.63
N VAL A 158 0.28 -24.90 12.15
CA VAL A 158 -0.90 -24.22 11.61
C VAL A 158 -1.40 -23.19 12.62
N PHE A 159 -2.05 -22.14 12.15
CA PHE A 159 -2.55 -21.10 13.04
C PHE A 159 -3.81 -20.44 12.51
N ALA A 160 -4.48 -19.68 13.37
CA ALA A 160 -5.60 -18.84 13.01
C ALA A 160 -5.49 -17.50 13.71
N VAL A 161 -6.06 -16.47 13.11
CA VAL A 161 -6.33 -15.21 13.78
C VAL A 161 -7.76 -15.26 14.32
N THR A 162 -7.89 -15.17 15.63
CA THR A 162 -9.17 -15.20 16.35
C THR A 162 -9.51 -13.81 16.90
N GLY A 163 -10.81 -13.59 17.13
CA GLY A 163 -11.38 -12.28 17.44
C GLY A 163 -12.06 -11.67 16.21
N PHE A 164 -12.92 -10.68 16.44
CA PHE A 164 -13.57 -9.98 15.35
C PHE A 164 -12.55 -9.12 14.60
N ALA A 165 -12.69 -9.08 13.27
CA ALA A 165 -12.03 -8.07 12.48
C ALA A 165 -12.34 -6.70 13.07
N GLN A 166 -11.31 -5.93 13.35
CA GLN A 166 -11.52 -4.56 13.76
C GLN A 166 -11.80 -3.80 12.48
N GLN A 167 -12.92 -3.06 12.45
CA GLN A 167 -13.21 -2.19 11.32
C GLN A 167 -12.13 -1.13 11.29
N ASN A 168 -11.15 -1.44 10.46
CA ASN A 168 -9.87 -0.83 10.54
C ASN A 168 -9.89 0.51 9.80
N ALA A 169 -8.89 1.31 10.10
CA ALA A 169 -8.68 2.57 9.44
C ALA A 169 -8.73 2.40 7.91
N VAL A 170 -9.41 3.32 7.25
CA VAL A 170 -9.36 3.47 5.80
C VAL A 170 -7.98 4.01 5.47
N ALA A 171 -7.09 3.12 5.03
CA ALA A 171 -5.71 3.46 4.69
C ALA A 171 -5.62 4.48 3.54
N PHE A 172 -6.59 4.45 2.62
CA PHE A 172 -6.71 5.37 1.49
C PHE A 172 -8.18 5.70 1.24
N LEU A 173 -8.51 6.96 1.01
CA LEU A 173 -9.85 7.36 0.61
C LEU A 173 -10.06 6.96 -0.87
N PRO A 174 -11.06 6.12 -1.22
CA PRO A 174 -11.25 5.63 -2.60
C PRO A 174 -11.35 6.68 -3.71
N TRP A 175 -11.78 7.89 -3.38
CA TRP A 175 -11.87 9.00 -4.33
C TRP A 175 -10.55 9.74 -4.53
N LYS A 176 -9.63 9.64 -3.56
CA LYS A 176 -8.36 10.38 -3.50
C LYS A 176 -7.42 9.65 -2.56
N SER A 177 -6.32 9.10 -3.06
CA SER A 177 -5.31 8.38 -2.29
C SER A 177 -4.43 9.32 -1.47
N TRP A 178 -5.08 10.09 -0.61
CA TRP A 178 -4.44 10.99 0.34
C TRP A 178 -3.73 10.17 1.43
N PRO A 179 -2.58 10.66 1.96
CA PRO A 179 -1.83 11.85 1.56
C PRO A 179 -1.10 11.70 0.23
N TYR A 180 -1.13 12.76 -0.59
CA TYR A 180 -0.17 12.89 -1.66
C TYR A 180 1.13 13.44 -1.13
N TYR A 181 2.24 12.80 -1.48
CA TYR A 181 3.56 13.30 -1.13
C TYR A 181 4.20 14.00 -2.32
N MET A 182 4.80 15.16 -2.08
CA MET A 182 5.60 15.90 -3.05
C MET A 182 6.94 16.32 -2.44
N PRO A 183 8.03 16.43 -3.22
CA PRO A 183 9.26 17.04 -2.72
C PRO A 183 9.02 18.52 -2.45
N TYR A 184 9.51 19.06 -1.34
CA TYR A 184 9.47 20.50 -1.07
C TYR A 184 10.88 21.12 -1.17
N PRO A 185 11.03 22.28 -1.84
CA PRO A 185 10.05 22.92 -2.72
C PRO A 185 9.86 22.14 -4.05
N SER A 186 8.70 22.28 -4.68
CA SER A 186 8.39 21.68 -6.00
C SER A 186 7.49 22.58 -6.83
N PRO A 187 7.39 22.35 -8.16
CA PRO A 187 6.43 23.06 -8.98
C PRO A 187 4.98 22.64 -8.64
N PRO A 188 3.97 23.31 -9.23
CA PRO A 188 2.60 22.81 -9.22
C PRO A 188 2.55 21.35 -9.65
N GLY A 189 1.86 20.52 -8.88
CA GLY A 189 1.64 19.12 -9.16
C GLY A 189 0.80 18.96 -10.41
N HIS A 190 1.39 18.25 -11.35
CA HIS A 190 0.85 18.03 -12.69
C HIS A 190 1.07 16.57 -13.07
N GLY A 191 0.16 16.04 -13.87
CA GLY A 191 0.30 14.75 -14.52
C GLY A 191 0.06 14.89 -16.00
N TYR A 192 0.90 14.24 -16.81
CA TYR A 192 0.52 13.94 -18.18
C TYR A 192 -0.43 12.77 -18.13
N LYS A 193 -1.71 13.04 -18.39
CA LYS A 193 -2.65 11.99 -18.66
C LYS A 193 -2.63 11.74 -20.16
N LYS A 194 -2.14 10.57 -20.56
CA LYS A 194 -2.44 10.11 -21.91
C LYS A 194 -3.96 9.98 -22.00
N LEU A 195 -4.58 10.46 -23.07
CA LEU A 195 -5.91 9.99 -23.46
C LEU A 195 -5.72 8.52 -23.81
N ASP A 196 -5.73 7.68 -22.80
CA ASP A 196 -5.64 6.25 -22.96
C ASP A 196 -6.93 5.63 -22.45
N GLN A 197 -6.98 4.31 -22.58
CA GLN A 197 -8.12 3.52 -22.16
C GLN A 197 -8.45 3.67 -20.66
N TYR A 198 -7.61 4.29 -19.81
CA TYR A 198 -7.83 4.43 -18.36
C TYR A 198 -8.70 5.63 -17.96
N MET A 199 -9.18 6.39 -18.93
CA MET A 199 -10.09 7.50 -18.64
C MET A 199 -11.53 7.02 -18.47
N ALA A 200 -12.32 7.72 -17.67
CA ALA A 200 -13.75 7.43 -17.58
C ALA A 200 -14.40 7.74 -18.95
N PRO A 201 -15.39 6.95 -19.42
CA PRO A 201 -15.97 7.09 -20.77
C PRO A 201 -16.57 8.48 -21.09
N ASP A 202 -16.86 9.28 -20.06
CA ASP A 202 -17.47 10.61 -20.13
C ASP A 202 -16.46 11.77 -20.10
N THR A 203 -15.16 11.50 -20.09
CA THR A 203 -14.08 12.51 -19.99
C THR A 203 -13.86 13.36 -21.25
N THR A 204 -14.78 13.34 -22.21
CA THR A 204 -14.72 14.15 -23.44
C THR A 204 -14.70 15.66 -23.18
N GLY A 205 -15.04 16.09 -21.96
CA GLY A 205 -15.03 17.48 -21.52
C GLY A 205 -13.79 17.94 -20.73
N MET A 206 -12.77 17.09 -20.55
CA MET A 206 -11.53 17.54 -19.91
C MET A 206 -10.84 18.57 -20.80
N HIS A 207 -11.04 19.86 -20.51
CA HIS A 207 -10.17 20.94 -20.97
C HIS A 207 -8.80 20.77 -20.32
N MET A 208 -8.07 19.76 -20.75
CA MET A 208 -6.71 19.61 -20.34
C MET A 208 -5.89 20.70 -21.00
N ILE A 209 -4.95 21.23 -20.24
CA ILE A 209 -3.95 22.13 -20.79
C ILE A 209 -3.15 21.26 -21.76
N THR A 210 -3.28 21.51 -23.06
CA THR A 210 -2.60 20.70 -24.07
C THR A 210 -1.10 20.98 -23.97
N ALA A 211 -0.36 19.99 -23.49
CA ALA A 211 1.08 19.98 -23.42
C ALA A 211 1.61 18.92 -24.37
N TRP A 212 2.25 19.37 -25.46
CA TRP A 212 2.81 18.47 -26.48
C TRP A 212 1.78 17.63 -27.24
N GLY A 213 0.54 18.13 -27.37
CA GLY A 213 -0.58 17.34 -27.89
C GLY A 213 -1.10 16.29 -26.91
N HIS A 214 -0.43 16.12 -25.76
CA HIS A 214 -0.94 15.34 -24.66
C HIS A 214 -1.68 16.23 -23.68
N PRO A 215 -2.85 15.81 -23.22
CA PRO A 215 -3.59 16.60 -22.29
C PRO A 215 -2.94 16.46 -20.88
N ALA A 216 -2.53 17.60 -20.29
CA ALA A 216 -1.97 17.64 -18.94
C ALA A 216 -3.02 18.15 -17.96
N ALA A 217 -3.10 17.50 -16.81
CA ALA A 217 -3.94 17.91 -15.71
C ALA A 217 -3.05 18.47 -14.59
N LEU A 218 -3.34 19.70 -14.19
CA LEU A 218 -3.08 20.10 -12.82
C LEU A 218 -4.07 19.34 -11.97
N TRP A 219 -3.61 18.76 -10.87
CA TRP A 219 -4.47 18.08 -9.89
C TRP A 219 -4.40 18.79 -8.53
N GLU A 220 -3.32 19.57 -8.33
CA GLU A 220 -3.18 20.43 -7.19
C GLU A 220 -4.08 21.65 -7.31
N GLY A 221 -4.74 21.94 -6.19
CA GLY A 221 -5.47 23.18 -5.96
C GLY A 221 -6.84 22.91 -5.43
N VAL A 222 -6.93 23.17 -4.13
CA VAL A 222 -8.18 23.14 -3.40
C VAL A 222 -8.39 24.47 -2.71
N GLY A 223 -9.60 25.05 -2.81
CA GLY A 223 -10.11 25.87 -1.72
C GLY A 223 -10.39 27.34 -2.02
N SER A 224 -11.09 27.71 -3.10
CA SER A 224 -11.60 29.10 -3.19
C SER A 224 -13.12 29.26 -3.20
N GLY A 225 -13.91 28.17 -3.17
CA GLY A 225 -15.34 28.30 -3.42
C GLY A 225 -15.66 28.90 -4.79
N GLY A 226 -14.66 29.01 -5.68
CA GLY A 226 -14.87 29.33 -7.08
C GLY A 226 -15.65 28.23 -7.76
N LEU A 227 -16.46 28.61 -8.75
CA LEU A 227 -17.16 27.65 -9.60
C LEU A 227 -16.14 26.66 -10.16
N ASP A 228 -16.42 25.38 -9.95
CA ASP A 228 -15.72 24.30 -10.59
C ASP A 228 -15.87 24.45 -12.12
N ASP A 229 -14.81 24.89 -12.79
CA ASP A 229 -14.82 25.03 -14.24
C ASP A 229 -14.61 23.69 -14.98
N GLY A 230 -14.41 22.59 -14.23
CA GLY A 230 -14.12 21.26 -14.79
C GLY A 230 -12.68 21.09 -15.28
N ILE A 231 -11.78 22.06 -15.02
CA ILE A 231 -10.44 22.13 -15.62
C ILE A 231 -9.35 21.93 -14.54
N GLY A 232 -9.44 20.82 -13.81
CA GLY A 232 -8.34 20.20 -13.06
C GLY A 232 -7.94 20.82 -11.71
N THR A 233 -8.41 22.01 -11.34
CA THR A 233 -8.06 22.61 -10.05
C THR A 233 -9.18 23.51 -9.56
N THR A 234 -9.47 23.52 -8.25
CA THR A 234 -10.42 24.51 -7.68
C THR A 234 -9.72 25.84 -7.32
N ASP A 235 -8.41 25.90 -7.56
CA ASP A 235 -7.62 27.12 -7.51
C ASP A 235 -7.16 27.48 -8.92
N GLY A 236 -8.02 28.20 -9.65
CA GLY A 236 -7.76 28.60 -11.04
C GLY A 236 -6.48 29.42 -11.23
N GLU A 237 -5.91 30.00 -10.17
CA GLU A 237 -4.69 30.80 -10.22
C GLU A 237 -3.44 29.94 -10.32
N ILE A 238 -3.48 28.68 -9.89
CA ILE A 238 -2.36 27.74 -10.08
C ILE A 238 -2.09 27.52 -11.57
N LYS A 239 -3.13 27.61 -12.42
CA LYS A 239 -2.97 27.56 -13.88
C LYS A 239 -2.00 28.62 -14.36
N VAL A 240 -2.00 29.82 -13.77
CA VAL A 240 -1.09 30.90 -14.16
C VAL A 240 0.36 30.61 -13.77
N VAL A 241 0.57 30.01 -12.59
CA VAL A 241 1.90 29.57 -12.14
C VAL A 241 2.44 28.41 -12.97
N TRP A 242 1.54 27.55 -13.46
CA TRP A 242 1.87 26.49 -14.39
C TRP A 242 2.20 27.03 -15.79
N GLN A 243 1.27 27.76 -16.39
CA GLN A 243 1.41 28.42 -17.68
C GLN A 243 0.41 29.59 -17.85
N HIS A 244 0.90 30.76 -18.24
CA HIS A 244 0.06 31.88 -18.67
C HIS A 244 0.72 32.68 -19.80
N ASP A 245 -0.06 33.10 -20.79
CA ASP A 245 0.46 33.85 -21.93
C ASP A 245 0.05 35.33 -21.82
N ILE A 246 1.05 36.22 -21.85
CA ILE A 246 0.85 37.67 -21.87
C ILE A 246 1.49 38.20 -23.14
N ALA A 247 0.68 38.77 -24.05
CA ALA A 247 1.15 39.35 -25.31
C ALA A 247 2.06 38.42 -26.13
N GLY A 248 1.75 37.12 -26.17
CA GLY A 248 2.52 36.11 -26.91
C GLY A 248 3.77 35.60 -26.18
N VAL A 249 3.96 35.96 -24.91
CA VAL A 249 5.05 35.49 -24.07
C VAL A 249 4.52 34.58 -22.97
N SER A 250 5.03 33.34 -22.88
CA SER A 250 4.61 32.37 -21.86
C SER A 250 5.37 32.50 -20.53
N PHE A 251 4.62 32.56 -19.44
CA PHE A 251 5.05 32.60 -18.05
C PHE A 251 4.71 31.29 -17.33
N GLY A 252 5.40 31.01 -16.20
CA GLY A 252 5.14 29.83 -15.36
C GLY A 252 6.16 28.70 -15.49
N PHE A 253 5.93 27.61 -14.74
CA PHE A 253 6.83 26.46 -14.67
C PHE A 253 6.94 25.71 -16.01
N ARG A 254 5.84 25.55 -16.75
CA ARG A 254 5.86 24.74 -17.98
C ARG A 254 6.81 25.34 -19.04
N PRO A 255 6.74 26.64 -19.38
CA PRO A 255 7.71 27.25 -20.29
C PRO A 255 9.16 27.08 -19.84
N TYR A 256 9.41 27.10 -18.53
CA TYR A 256 10.74 26.87 -17.95
C TYR A 256 11.22 25.41 -18.11
N ALA A 257 10.40 24.44 -17.69
CA ALA A 257 10.79 23.03 -17.65
C ALA A 257 10.82 22.35 -19.03
N TYR A 258 9.91 22.75 -19.92
CA TYR A 258 9.67 22.10 -21.20
C TYR A 258 10.17 22.91 -22.40
N GLY A 259 10.64 24.14 -22.15
CA GLY A 259 11.04 25.07 -23.20
C GLY A 259 9.86 25.78 -23.87
N SER A 260 10.18 26.80 -24.67
CA SER A 260 9.24 27.70 -25.33
C SER A 260 8.56 27.08 -26.56
N VAL A 261 7.88 25.94 -26.39
CA VAL A 261 6.99 25.41 -27.47
C VAL A 261 5.83 26.39 -27.72
N GLY A 262 5.49 27.23 -26.73
CA GLY A 262 4.46 28.29 -26.82
C GLY A 262 4.89 29.54 -27.58
N ASP A 263 6.08 30.11 -27.32
CA ASP A 263 6.49 31.41 -27.88
C ASP A 263 6.71 31.39 -29.41
N GLN A 264 6.69 30.23 -30.07
CA GLN A 264 7.00 30.09 -31.51
C GLN A 264 5.92 29.43 -32.36
N GLY A 265 4.80 28.95 -31.79
CA GLY A 265 3.73 28.32 -32.59
C GLY A 265 4.18 27.16 -33.50
N LEU A 266 5.33 26.53 -33.22
CA LEU A 266 5.92 25.53 -34.09
C LEU A 266 5.53 24.13 -33.64
N ALA A 267 4.86 23.43 -34.55
CA ALA A 267 4.76 21.99 -34.58
C ALA A 267 6.13 21.35 -34.32
N TYR A 268 6.13 20.11 -33.85
CA TYR A 268 7.25 19.21 -33.54
C TYR A 268 8.24 18.93 -34.70
N ALA A 269 8.42 19.85 -35.65
CA ALA A 269 9.44 19.77 -36.68
C ALA A 269 10.78 20.13 -36.04
N THR A 270 11.48 19.10 -35.57
CA THR A 270 12.94 19.07 -35.36
C THR A 270 13.46 20.16 -34.44
N ALA A 271 13.65 19.82 -33.16
CA ALA A 271 14.62 20.55 -32.34
C ALA A 271 15.89 20.73 -33.19
N PRO A 272 16.39 21.95 -33.40
CA PRO A 272 17.59 22.16 -34.20
C PRO A 272 18.69 21.29 -33.62
N ALA A 273 19.42 20.61 -34.51
CA ALA A 273 20.51 19.71 -34.16
C ALA A 273 21.40 20.35 -33.08
N PRO A 274 21.87 19.57 -32.09
CA PRO A 274 22.66 20.08 -30.97
C PRO A 274 23.91 20.79 -31.51
N GLY A 275 23.85 22.12 -31.59
CA GLY A 275 24.86 22.91 -32.30
C GLY A 275 24.83 24.43 -32.05
N THR A 276 23.70 25.01 -31.65
CA THR A 276 23.63 26.42 -31.18
C THR A 276 23.21 26.48 -29.71
N ALA A 277 24.02 25.83 -28.85
CA ALA A 277 23.77 25.71 -27.40
C ALA A 277 23.46 27.05 -26.70
N ALA A 278 24.00 28.17 -27.17
CA ALA A 278 23.80 29.49 -26.56
C ALA A 278 22.35 30.01 -26.65
N ALA A 279 21.64 29.80 -27.77
CA ALA A 279 20.27 30.29 -27.96
C ALA A 279 19.26 29.48 -27.11
N THR A 280 19.45 28.17 -27.03
CA THR A 280 18.64 27.28 -26.19
C THR A 280 18.90 27.50 -24.70
N LEU A 281 20.09 27.95 -24.31
CA LEU A 281 20.42 28.31 -22.92
C LEU A 281 19.83 29.68 -22.51
N LEU A 282 19.88 30.69 -23.39
CA LEU A 282 19.31 32.02 -23.11
C LEU A 282 17.78 31.97 -22.95
N LEU A 283 17.08 31.24 -23.82
CA LEU A 283 15.62 31.05 -23.73
C LEU A 283 15.19 30.40 -22.40
N ARG A 284 16.08 29.63 -21.76
CA ARG A 284 15.81 28.99 -20.47
C ARG A 284 16.08 29.90 -19.27
N ARG A 285 16.98 30.88 -19.40
CA ARG A 285 17.20 31.93 -18.38
C ARG A 285 15.99 32.85 -18.27
N ASP A 286 15.51 33.36 -19.41
CA ASP A 286 14.33 34.23 -19.43
C ASP A 286 13.09 33.48 -18.95
N ALA A 287 12.91 32.22 -19.35
CA ALA A 287 11.83 31.39 -18.84
C ALA A 287 11.90 31.17 -17.32
N CYS A 288 13.10 31.09 -16.74
CA CYS A 288 13.27 31.02 -15.28
C CYS A 288 12.82 32.33 -14.59
N ILE A 289 13.17 33.50 -15.14
CA ILE A 289 12.67 34.81 -14.66
C ILE A 289 11.15 34.85 -14.75
N ARG A 290 10.57 34.44 -15.88
CA ARG A 290 9.12 34.40 -16.10
C ARG A 290 8.40 33.45 -15.14
N TYR A 291 9.04 32.35 -14.76
CA TYR A 291 8.51 31.46 -13.73
C TYR A 291 8.52 32.13 -12.35
N ILE A 292 9.60 32.81 -11.97
CA ILE A 292 9.68 33.58 -10.72
C ILE A 292 8.61 34.68 -10.70
N GLN A 293 8.41 35.40 -11.81
CA GLN A 293 7.38 36.44 -11.93
C GLN A 293 5.96 35.88 -11.72
N ALA A 294 5.65 34.73 -12.31
CA ALA A 294 4.37 34.06 -12.10
C ALA A 294 4.18 33.61 -10.63
N ALA A 295 5.24 33.08 -10.00
CA ALA A 295 5.19 32.67 -8.60
C ALA A 295 5.05 33.87 -7.63
N LEU A 296 5.69 35.00 -7.92
CA LEU A 296 5.54 36.25 -7.16
C LEU A 296 4.15 36.85 -7.32
N TRP A 297 3.60 36.86 -8.55
CA TRP A 297 2.21 37.24 -8.78
C TRP A 297 1.27 36.39 -7.92
N TYR A 298 1.49 35.07 -7.89
CA TYR A 298 0.67 34.16 -7.11
C TYR A 298 0.75 34.43 -5.60
N CYS A 299 1.94 34.73 -5.07
CA CYS A 299 2.08 35.14 -3.66
C CYS A 299 1.22 36.36 -3.34
N LYS A 300 1.29 37.40 -4.17
CA LYS A 300 0.49 38.62 -4.02
C LYS A 300 -1.01 38.33 -4.13
N ARG A 301 -1.39 37.53 -5.12
CA ARG A 301 -2.78 37.13 -5.38
C ARG A 301 -3.40 36.35 -4.22
N LYS A 302 -2.60 35.55 -3.51
CA LYS A 302 -2.99 34.87 -2.26
C LYS A 302 -3.06 35.76 -1.04
N GLY A 303 -2.82 37.06 -1.19
CA GLY A 303 -2.92 38.05 -0.12
C GLY A 303 -1.70 38.08 0.81
N LEU A 304 -0.58 37.47 0.42
CA LEU A 304 0.65 37.54 1.22
C LEU A 304 1.21 38.95 1.19
N GLY A 305 1.62 39.47 2.35
CA GLY A 305 2.24 40.78 2.45
C GLY A 305 3.59 40.82 1.72
N THR A 306 4.00 41.98 1.21
CA THR A 306 5.30 42.13 0.54
C THR A 306 6.47 41.76 1.47
N ASN A 307 6.37 42.07 2.77
CA ASN A 307 7.38 41.66 3.75
C ASN A 307 7.46 40.14 3.94
N PHE A 308 6.42 39.39 3.59
CA PHE A 308 6.39 37.94 3.70
C PHE A 308 7.21 37.27 2.58
N PHE A 309 7.00 37.68 1.33
CA PHE A 309 7.67 37.07 0.17
C PHE A 309 8.82 37.93 -0.39
N ALA A 310 9.09 39.12 0.12
CA ALA A 310 10.20 39.98 -0.31
C ALA A 310 10.75 40.82 0.85
N PRO A 311 11.13 40.21 1.99
CA PRO A 311 11.71 40.95 3.11
C PRO A 311 13.05 41.60 2.71
N SER A 312 13.29 42.79 3.24
CA SER A 312 14.55 43.52 3.06
C SER A 312 15.03 44.10 4.40
N PRO A 313 16.18 43.65 4.94
CA PRO A 313 16.99 42.51 4.48
C PRO A 313 16.24 41.17 4.63
N ALA A 314 16.68 40.14 3.89
CA ALA A 314 16.15 38.80 4.08
C ALA A 314 16.54 38.29 5.49
N PRO A 315 15.60 37.72 6.27
CA PRO A 315 15.90 37.11 7.55
C PRO A 315 16.89 35.97 7.39
N ALA A 316 17.68 35.70 8.44
CA ALA A 316 18.49 34.49 8.49
C ALA A 316 17.60 33.24 8.39
N ALA A 317 18.13 32.15 7.83
CA ALA A 317 17.45 30.86 7.65
C ALA A 317 16.70 30.36 8.91
N LYS A 318 17.28 30.58 10.10
CA LYS A 318 16.70 30.17 11.39
C LYS A 318 15.50 31.04 11.84
N ASP A 319 15.30 32.20 11.21
CA ASP A 319 14.36 33.25 11.63
C ASP A 319 13.24 33.47 10.59
N VAL A 320 12.91 32.44 9.77
CA VAL A 320 11.94 32.52 8.67
C VAL A 320 10.48 32.82 9.09
N GLY A 321 10.20 32.99 10.38
CA GLY A 321 8.88 33.35 10.90
C GLY A 321 7.81 32.26 10.78
N ASP A 322 6.62 32.57 11.29
CA ASP A 322 5.44 31.69 11.26
C ASP A 322 4.49 32.07 10.10
N PHE A 323 3.31 31.44 10.03
CA PHE A 323 2.22 31.86 9.17
C PHE A 323 1.84 33.34 9.39
N GLU A 324 1.61 34.07 8.32
CA GLU A 324 1.06 35.43 8.35
C GLU A 324 -0.39 35.39 8.83
N ALA A 325 -0.73 36.22 9.81
CA ALA A 325 -2.09 36.32 10.31
C ALA A 325 -3.04 36.85 9.22
N GLY A 326 -4.27 36.35 9.20
CA GLY A 326 -5.30 36.80 8.24
C GLY A 326 -5.22 36.18 6.84
N VAL A 327 -4.18 35.39 6.54
CA VAL A 327 -4.10 34.59 5.30
C VAL A 327 -4.25 33.11 5.64
N GLU A 328 -5.09 32.38 4.90
CA GLU A 328 -5.27 30.94 5.11
C GLU A 328 -3.95 30.19 4.94
N ARG A 329 -3.64 29.31 5.89
CA ARG A 329 -2.32 28.66 6.01
C ARG A 329 -1.92 27.89 4.75
N TRP A 330 -2.86 27.16 4.13
CA TRP A 330 -2.58 26.40 2.92
C TRP A 330 -2.16 27.29 1.73
N LYS A 331 -2.75 28.50 1.61
CA LYS A 331 -2.37 29.47 0.56
C LYS A 331 -0.92 29.87 0.71
N GLN A 332 -0.47 30.11 1.94
CA GLN A 332 0.91 30.47 2.24
C GLN A 332 1.88 29.33 1.89
N VAL A 333 1.53 28.08 2.26
CA VAL A 333 2.34 26.90 1.92
C VAL A 333 2.48 26.73 0.42
N MET A 334 1.38 26.79 -0.35
CA MET A 334 1.46 26.60 -1.80
C MET A 334 2.21 27.73 -2.49
N ALA A 335 1.95 28.98 -2.11
CA ALA A 335 2.62 30.13 -2.69
C ALA A 335 4.14 30.09 -2.43
N MET A 336 4.55 29.82 -1.19
CA MET A 336 5.96 29.68 -0.85
C MET A 336 6.61 28.45 -1.48
N ARG A 337 5.88 27.35 -1.64
CA ARG A 337 6.37 26.17 -2.37
C ARG A 337 6.74 26.51 -3.80
N PHE A 338 5.84 27.17 -4.53
CA PHE A 338 6.08 27.52 -5.93
C PHE A 338 7.17 28.60 -6.07
N LEU A 339 7.16 29.61 -5.20
CA LEU A 339 8.17 30.67 -5.20
C LEU A 339 9.57 30.12 -4.86
N ALA A 340 9.68 29.31 -3.81
CA ALA A 340 10.94 28.68 -3.43
C ALA A 340 11.46 27.77 -4.56
N HIS A 341 10.58 27.00 -5.21
CA HIS A 341 11.00 26.16 -6.33
C HIS A 341 11.50 27.00 -7.52
N ALA A 342 10.76 28.03 -7.91
CA ALA A 342 11.14 28.93 -9.00
C ALA A 342 12.46 29.67 -8.71
N ALA A 343 12.65 30.13 -7.48
CA ALA A 343 13.85 30.82 -7.03
C ALA A 343 15.07 29.88 -6.96
N THR A 344 14.90 28.65 -6.45
CA THR A 344 15.97 27.64 -6.45
C THR A 344 16.40 27.28 -7.86
N CYS A 345 15.47 27.24 -8.83
CA CYS A 345 15.80 27.04 -10.25
C CYS A 345 16.76 28.12 -10.78
N ALA A 346 16.75 29.34 -10.24
CA ALA A 346 17.67 30.40 -10.63
C ALA A 346 19.13 30.03 -10.36
N THR A 347 19.42 29.25 -9.31
CA THR A 347 20.79 28.87 -8.95
C THR A 347 21.47 27.99 -10.01
N ARG A 348 20.69 27.38 -10.92
CA ARG A 348 21.20 26.69 -12.12
C ARG A 348 21.80 27.64 -13.16
N TRP A 349 21.33 28.88 -13.19
CA TRP A 349 21.55 29.81 -14.30
C TRP A 349 22.44 30.99 -13.94
N TRP A 350 22.40 31.41 -12.68
CA TRP A 350 23.20 32.49 -12.12
C TRP A 350 24.16 31.94 -11.06
N THR A 351 25.38 32.45 -11.09
CA THR A 351 26.42 32.12 -10.11
C THR A 351 26.09 32.71 -8.75
N HIS A 352 26.69 32.14 -7.70
CA HIS A 352 26.60 32.71 -6.36
C HIS A 352 27.03 34.19 -6.34
N ALA A 353 28.09 34.56 -7.06
CA ALA A 353 28.56 35.95 -7.14
C ALA A 353 27.51 36.91 -7.74
N GLU A 354 26.79 36.50 -8.79
CA GLU A 354 25.70 37.29 -9.41
C GLU A 354 24.47 37.40 -8.51
N LEU A 355 24.24 36.41 -7.65
CA LEU A 355 23.15 36.38 -6.68
C LEU A 355 23.51 37.06 -5.35
N THR A 356 24.80 37.34 -5.11
CA THR A 356 25.27 38.16 -3.99
C THR A 356 25.35 39.65 -4.37
N GLY A 357 25.21 40.56 -3.40
CA GLY A 357 25.24 42.01 -3.65
C GLY A 357 23.86 42.59 -3.99
N SER A 358 23.71 43.21 -5.17
CA SER A 358 22.43 43.80 -5.61
C SER A 358 21.37 42.77 -6.02
N GLY A 359 21.77 41.50 -6.21
CA GLY A 359 20.90 40.43 -6.67
C GLY A 359 20.45 40.56 -8.13
N LEU A 360 19.67 39.58 -8.58
CA LEU A 360 19.03 39.55 -9.89
C LEU A 360 17.75 40.40 -9.86
N ALA A 361 17.66 41.44 -10.69
CA ALA A 361 16.46 42.26 -10.81
C ALA A 361 15.33 41.47 -11.50
N ILE A 362 14.26 41.19 -10.76
CA ILE A 362 13.02 40.61 -11.29
C ILE A 362 12.01 41.74 -11.48
N ALA A 363 11.81 42.16 -12.72
CA ALA A 363 10.89 43.25 -13.05
C ALA A 363 9.42 42.85 -12.82
N ALA A 364 8.59 43.83 -12.47
CA ALA A 364 7.13 43.66 -12.45
C ALA A 364 6.60 43.44 -13.88
N VAL A 365 5.61 42.57 -14.01
CA VAL A 365 4.95 42.28 -15.30
C VAL A 365 3.46 42.57 -15.16
N SER A 366 2.96 43.45 -16.04
CA SER A 366 1.53 43.69 -16.25
C SER A 366 0.93 42.63 -17.17
N GLY A 367 -0.36 42.37 -17.04
CA GLY A 367 -1.10 41.46 -17.93
C GLY A 367 -1.48 40.12 -17.29
N PHE A 368 -0.97 39.81 -16.11
CA PHE A 368 -1.55 38.76 -15.27
C PHE A 368 -2.99 39.13 -14.85
N PRO A 369 -3.84 38.15 -14.53
CA PRO A 369 -5.19 38.41 -14.06
C PRO A 369 -5.19 39.28 -12.80
N SER A 370 -6.05 40.30 -12.80
CA SER A 370 -6.35 41.21 -11.68
C SER A 370 -5.23 42.16 -11.23
N GLU A 371 -3.95 41.78 -11.30
CA GLU A 371 -2.84 42.60 -10.80
C GLU A 371 -1.47 42.22 -11.40
N PRO A 372 -0.49 43.15 -11.44
CA PRO A 372 0.85 42.85 -11.92
C PRO A 372 1.66 42.01 -10.92
N SER A 373 2.68 41.30 -11.41
CA SER A 373 3.65 40.64 -10.53
C SER A 373 4.48 41.67 -9.76
N PRO A 374 4.85 41.41 -8.50
CA PRO A 374 5.81 42.23 -7.75
C PRO A 374 7.17 42.35 -8.45
N GLN A 375 7.82 43.50 -8.26
CA GLN A 375 9.24 43.69 -8.57
C GLN A 375 10.08 43.37 -7.33
N ILE A 376 11.16 42.59 -7.48
CA ILE A 376 12.10 42.29 -6.39
C ILE A 376 13.55 42.26 -6.90
N ALA A 377 14.51 42.36 -5.97
CA ALA A 377 15.89 41.97 -6.20
C ALA A 377 16.11 40.57 -5.60
N LEU A 378 16.22 39.55 -6.45
CA LEU A 378 16.43 38.18 -6.01
C LEU A 378 17.90 37.95 -5.65
N THR A 379 18.19 37.88 -4.36
CA THR A 379 19.52 37.57 -3.83
C THR A 379 19.62 36.11 -3.42
N HIS A 380 20.84 35.61 -3.22
CA HIS A 380 21.09 34.29 -2.66
C HIS A 380 20.41 34.11 -1.29
N ASP A 381 20.52 35.10 -0.40
CA ASP A 381 19.89 35.06 0.92
C ASP A 381 18.37 34.97 0.84
N LEU A 382 17.77 35.63 -0.16
CA LEU A 382 16.33 35.57 -0.40
C LEU A 382 15.91 34.19 -0.94
N ILE A 383 16.73 33.55 -1.77
CA ILE A 383 16.51 32.15 -2.24
C ILE A 383 16.55 31.18 -1.04
N VAL A 384 17.57 31.30 -0.18
CA VAL A 384 17.68 30.48 1.05
C VAL A 384 16.49 30.72 1.96
N TYR A 385 16.11 31.98 2.17
CA TYR A 385 14.93 32.34 2.96
C TYR A 385 13.65 31.70 2.40
N TYR A 386 13.41 31.74 1.09
CA TYR A 386 12.24 31.09 0.50
C TYR A 386 12.25 29.58 0.71
N HIS A 387 13.41 28.93 0.53
CA HIS A 387 13.57 27.51 0.74
C HIS A 387 13.23 27.11 2.18
N GLU A 388 13.87 27.75 3.15
CA GLU A 388 13.68 27.46 4.57
C GLU A 388 12.27 27.80 5.05
N ARG A 389 11.70 28.91 4.57
CA ARG A 389 10.31 29.27 4.88
C ARG A 389 9.32 28.27 4.29
N CYS A 390 9.53 27.84 3.05
CA CYS A 390 8.71 26.80 2.41
C CYS A 390 8.71 25.50 3.24
N LEU A 391 9.90 25.00 3.61
CA LEU A 391 10.01 23.79 4.43
C LEU A 391 9.37 23.98 5.81
N ASN A 392 9.63 25.08 6.50
CA ASN A 392 9.04 25.36 7.81
C ASN A 392 7.51 25.37 7.74
N LEU A 393 6.92 26.12 6.80
CA LEU A 393 5.47 26.23 6.66
C LEU A 393 4.84 24.89 6.27
N ALA A 394 5.44 24.12 5.34
CA ALA A 394 4.92 22.82 4.94
C ALA A 394 4.92 21.80 6.09
N MET A 395 6.01 21.74 6.86
CA MET A 395 6.13 20.85 8.01
C MET A 395 5.15 21.21 9.13
N ARG A 396 5.03 22.51 9.44
CA ARG A 396 4.06 22.99 10.42
C ARG A 396 2.62 22.73 9.98
N PHE A 397 2.30 22.98 8.71
CA PHE A 397 0.96 22.71 8.18
C PHE A 397 0.60 21.21 8.27
N ALA A 398 1.54 20.32 7.92
CA ALA A 398 1.33 18.88 8.03
C ALA A 398 1.05 18.44 9.48
N ALA A 399 1.77 19.01 10.45
CA ALA A 399 1.61 18.68 11.86
C ALA A 399 0.36 19.31 12.50
N GLU A 400 0.06 20.57 12.20
CA GLU A 400 -1.03 21.35 12.83
C GLU A 400 -2.38 21.17 12.14
N SER A 401 -2.39 20.82 10.84
CA SER A 401 -3.60 20.69 10.02
C SER A 401 -3.65 19.34 9.26
N PRO A 402 -3.65 18.19 9.96
CA PRO A 402 -3.65 16.86 9.34
C PRO A 402 -4.90 16.56 8.50
N TYR A 403 -6.02 17.22 8.81
CA TYR A 403 -7.30 17.11 8.10
C TYR A 403 -7.53 18.23 7.06
N ASP A 404 -6.56 19.12 6.83
CA ASP A 404 -6.61 20.06 5.70
C ASP A 404 -5.77 19.50 4.55
N TRP A 405 -6.45 19.14 3.46
CA TRP A 405 -5.86 18.44 2.31
C TRP A 405 -5.56 19.37 1.13
N ALA A 406 -5.53 20.68 1.39
CA ALA A 406 -5.25 21.69 0.38
C ALA A 406 -3.84 21.58 -0.24
N VAL A 407 -2.86 21.08 0.52
CA VAL A 407 -1.44 21.01 0.09
C VAL A 407 -0.87 19.61 0.31
N PRO A 408 -0.10 19.05 -0.64
CA PRO A 408 0.50 17.74 -0.46
C PRO A 408 1.44 17.72 0.76
N ARG A 409 1.69 16.51 1.28
CA ARG A 409 2.63 16.26 2.36
C ARG A 409 4.06 16.26 1.82
N PRO A 410 5.05 16.71 2.61
CA PRO A 410 6.43 16.75 2.16
C PRO A 410 7.07 15.35 2.15
N THR A 411 7.62 14.90 1.03
CA THR A 411 8.34 13.60 0.94
C THR A 411 9.56 13.56 1.85
N GLN A 412 10.17 14.71 2.16
CA GLN A 412 11.38 14.78 2.97
C GLN A 412 11.16 14.42 4.44
N ARG A 413 9.92 14.45 4.91
CA ARG A 413 9.60 14.12 6.31
C ARG A 413 8.16 13.65 6.44
N PRO A 414 7.87 12.41 6.05
CA PRO A 414 6.62 11.77 6.39
C PRO A 414 6.47 11.74 7.92
N ILE A 415 5.30 12.10 8.42
CA ILE A 415 4.96 12.08 9.85
C ILE A 415 3.69 11.25 10.07
N MET A 416 3.53 10.74 11.29
CA MET A 416 2.34 9.95 11.67
C MET A 416 1.00 10.67 11.43
N MET A 417 1.01 12.01 11.40
CA MET A 417 -0.18 12.85 11.19
C MET A 417 -0.54 13.03 9.70
N ASP A 418 0.30 12.57 8.77
CA ASP A 418 0.04 12.68 7.33
C ASP A 418 -1.14 11.81 6.89
N TYR A 419 -1.38 10.70 7.60
CA TYR A 419 -2.51 9.79 7.43
C TYR A 419 -3.58 10.11 8.47
N PRO A 420 -4.50 11.05 8.20
CA PRO A 420 -5.61 11.31 9.11
C PRO A 420 -6.40 10.03 9.36
N LEU A 421 -6.83 9.84 10.60
CA LEU A 421 -7.65 8.69 10.94
C LEU A 421 -9.02 8.81 10.27
N VAL A 422 -9.29 7.87 9.35
CA VAL A 422 -10.57 7.68 8.65
C VAL A 422 -11.02 6.24 8.89
N GLN A 423 -12.31 5.99 9.03
CA GLN A 423 -12.93 4.65 9.08
C GLN A 423 -14.19 4.63 8.20
N TRP A 424 -14.83 3.47 8.04
CA TRP A 424 -16.16 3.38 7.45
C TRP A 424 -17.24 3.65 8.51
N ASP A 425 -18.25 4.44 8.16
CA ASP A 425 -19.46 4.66 8.95
C ASP A 425 -20.49 3.58 8.61
N LEU A 426 -20.61 2.60 9.50
CA LEU A 426 -21.52 1.47 9.33
C LEU A 426 -22.94 1.73 9.83
N TRP A 427 -23.15 2.85 10.52
CA TRP A 427 -24.41 3.13 11.22
C TRP A 427 -25.25 4.18 10.48
N SER A 428 -24.60 5.02 9.67
CA SER A 428 -25.29 5.91 8.74
C SER A 428 -25.80 5.18 7.50
N SER A 429 -26.77 5.80 6.81
CA SER A 429 -27.15 5.37 5.47
C SER A 429 -25.93 5.36 4.55
N GLN A 430 -25.78 4.29 3.76
CA GLN A 430 -24.78 4.18 2.71
C GLN A 430 -24.87 5.37 1.73
N LEU A 431 -23.80 5.57 0.97
CA LEU A 431 -23.83 6.50 -0.14
C LEU A 431 -24.94 6.13 -1.14
N PRO A 432 -25.55 7.11 -1.82
CA PRO A 432 -26.50 6.85 -2.88
C PRO A 432 -25.92 5.83 -3.88
N PRO A 433 -26.70 4.82 -4.29
CA PRO A 433 -26.24 3.85 -5.28
C PRO A 433 -25.87 4.56 -6.57
N GLY A 434 -24.77 4.17 -7.18
CA GLY A 434 -24.35 4.69 -8.48
C GLY A 434 -23.95 3.60 -9.45
N PRO A 435 -23.86 3.92 -10.75
CA PRO A 435 -23.56 2.95 -11.79
C PRO A 435 -22.14 2.38 -11.63
N ILE A 436 -21.97 1.12 -12.05
CA ILE A 436 -20.66 0.50 -12.23
C ILE A 436 -20.27 0.63 -13.71
N VAL A 437 -19.15 1.31 -14.00
CA VAL A 437 -18.67 1.54 -15.36
C VAL A 437 -18.41 0.21 -16.06
N GLY A 438 -19.01 0.04 -17.24
CA GLY A 438 -18.91 -1.21 -18.01
C GLY A 438 -19.85 -2.34 -17.55
N ALA A 439 -20.73 -2.11 -16.57
CA ALA A 439 -21.77 -3.06 -16.16
C ALA A 439 -23.17 -2.41 -16.25
N PRO A 440 -23.77 -2.33 -17.45
CA PRO A 440 -25.05 -1.65 -17.64
C PRO A 440 -26.16 -2.26 -16.77
N GLY A 441 -26.97 -1.39 -16.15
CA GLY A 441 -28.07 -1.78 -15.26
C GLY A 441 -27.62 -2.31 -13.88
N ARG A 442 -26.32 -2.28 -13.57
CA ARG A 442 -25.80 -2.60 -12.24
C ARG A 442 -25.41 -1.32 -11.51
N SER A 443 -25.73 -1.28 -10.22
CA SER A 443 -25.33 -0.20 -9.32
C SER A 443 -24.69 -0.78 -8.07
N ALA A 444 -23.77 -0.03 -7.48
CA ALA A 444 -23.11 -0.36 -6.22
C ALA A 444 -23.38 0.75 -5.20
N THR A 445 -23.37 0.38 -3.93
CA THR A 445 -23.35 1.30 -2.79
C THR A 445 -22.06 1.11 -2.02
N GLN A 446 -21.71 2.10 -1.20
CA GLN A 446 -20.55 2.04 -0.32
C GLN A 446 -20.90 2.73 1.00
N TRP A 447 -20.32 2.26 2.11
CA TRP A 447 -20.42 2.98 3.38
C TRP A 447 -19.80 4.38 3.26
N ARG A 448 -20.26 5.32 4.08
CA ARG A 448 -19.68 6.66 4.09
C ARG A 448 -18.33 6.61 4.80
N PRO A 449 -17.28 7.28 4.30
CA PRO A 449 -16.08 7.48 5.10
C PRO A 449 -16.40 8.44 6.26
N ILE A 450 -15.73 8.26 7.40
CA ILE A 450 -15.87 9.13 8.57
C ILE A 450 -14.50 9.32 9.20
N ALA A 451 -14.24 10.54 9.68
CA ALA A 451 -12.95 10.96 10.20
C ALA A 451 -13.13 11.65 11.55
N ALA A 452 -12.08 11.67 12.38
CA ALA A 452 -12.11 12.33 13.69
C ALA A 452 -12.45 13.82 13.59
N GLN A 453 -11.96 14.45 12.51
CA GLN A 453 -12.34 15.78 12.04
C GLN A 453 -12.61 15.65 10.55
N ARG A 454 -13.70 16.25 10.06
CA ARG A 454 -14.01 16.22 8.63
C ARG A 454 -12.86 16.84 7.82
N PRO A 455 -12.30 16.11 6.85
CA PRO A 455 -11.32 16.68 5.95
C PRO A 455 -11.86 17.91 5.24
N THR A 456 -11.07 18.97 5.26
CA THR A 456 -11.33 20.21 4.55
C THR A 456 -10.41 20.30 3.36
N ASN A 457 -10.81 21.08 2.36
CA ASN A 457 -10.03 21.28 1.15
C ASN A 457 -9.58 19.93 0.52
N ILE A 458 -10.52 18.99 0.43
CA ILE A 458 -10.27 17.63 -0.09
C ILE A 458 -9.72 17.65 -1.50
N GLY A 459 -10.24 18.53 -2.35
CA GLY A 459 -9.73 18.71 -3.70
C GLY A 459 -10.17 17.66 -4.67
N ARG A 460 -9.29 17.42 -5.62
CA ARG A 460 -9.47 16.48 -6.70
C ARG A 460 -8.50 15.33 -6.56
N SER A 461 -8.86 14.20 -7.15
CA SER A 461 -7.91 13.12 -7.36
C SER A 461 -6.93 13.46 -8.48
N TYR A 462 -5.71 12.94 -8.36
CA TYR A 462 -4.69 12.99 -9.38
C TYR A 462 -5.12 12.21 -10.62
N GLN A 463 -5.66 11.01 -10.41
CA GLN A 463 -6.12 10.12 -11.47
C GLN A 463 -7.49 10.48 -12.02
N TYR A 464 -8.30 11.32 -11.36
CA TYR A 464 -9.63 11.76 -11.83
C TYR A 464 -9.86 13.25 -11.52
N PRO A 465 -9.01 14.15 -12.06
CA PRO A 465 -9.02 15.57 -11.70
C PRO A 465 -10.21 16.33 -12.29
N ASP A 466 -10.97 15.73 -13.19
CA ASP A 466 -12.21 16.27 -13.75
C ASP A 466 -13.40 16.11 -12.81
N ARG A 467 -13.32 15.19 -11.85
CA ARG A 467 -14.41 14.93 -10.91
C ARG A 467 -14.14 15.60 -9.57
N SER A 468 -15.06 16.46 -9.17
CA SER A 468 -15.07 16.98 -7.80
C SER A 468 -15.50 15.87 -6.84
N ILE A 469 -14.88 15.86 -5.67
CA ILE A 469 -15.27 14.97 -4.59
C ILE A 469 -16.33 15.70 -3.78
N ASP A 470 -17.54 15.15 -3.76
CA ASP A 470 -18.68 15.75 -3.06
C ASP A 470 -18.35 15.93 -1.57
N PRO A 471 -18.35 17.16 -1.03
CA PRO A 471 -18.14 17.39 0.39
C PRO A 471 -19.15 16.66 1.29
N ALA A 472 -20.29 16.23 0.75
CA ALA A 472 -21.31 15.47 1.45
C ALA A 472 -21.06 13.95 1.50
N ILE A 473 -19.91 13.43 1.04
CA ILE A 473 -19.62 11.98 1.16
C ILE A 473 -19.46 11.52 2.60
N TRP A 474 -19.08 12.40 3.52
CA TRP A 474 -18.75 12.04 4.90
C TRP A 474 -19.96 11.53 5.69
N GLY A 475 -19.69 10.58 6.58
CA GLY A 475 -20.64 10.06 7.55
C GLY A 475 -20.92 11.02 8.72
N ASP A 476 -21.64 10.50 9.69
CA ASP A 476 -21.94 11.21 10.93
C ASP A 476 -20.75 11.12 11.88
N GLN A 477 -20.10 12.25 12.16
CA GLN A 477 -18.87 12.31 12.97
C GLN A 477 -19.06 11.72 14.38
N ASP A 478 -20.29 11.67 14.91
CA ASP A 478 -20.61 11.05 16.20
C ASP A 478 -20.43 9.51 16.18
N ASN A 479 -20.42 8.89 15.00
CA ASN A 479 -20.11 7.47 14.81
C ASN A 479 -18.60 7.18 14.81
N PHE A 480 -17.73 8.20 14.86
CA PHE A 480 -16.29 8.00 14.80
C PHE A 480 -15.82 7.32 16.09
N THR A 481 -15.14 6.18 15.97
CA THR A 481 -14.82 5.32 17.12
C THR A 481 -13.32 5.03 17.27
N LEU A 482 -12.48 5.33 16.27
CA LEU A 482 -11.03 5.09 16.38
C LEU A 482 -10.37 5.84 17.55
N ALA A 483 -10.92 6.99 17.97
CA ALA A 483 -10.43 7.76 19.11
C ALA A 483 -11.29 7.61 20.39
N LYS A 484 -12.35 6.79 20.37
CA LYS A 484 -13.18 6.56 21.56
C LYS A 484 -12.44 5.66 22.56
N PRO A 485 -12.64 5.84 23.88
CA PRO A 485 -12.11 4.91 24.87
C PRO A 485 -12.55 3.47 24.58
N PHE A 486 -11.65 2.50 24.73
CA PHE A 486 -11.92 1.09 24.52
C PHE A 486 -11.24 0.23 25.59
N ALA A 487 -11.83 -0.93 25.89
CA ALA A 487 -11.17 -1.96 26.69
C ALA A 487 -10.19 -2.73 25.81
N ALA A 488 -9.00 -3.07 26.32
CA ALA A 488 -7.99 -3.79 25.54
C ALA A 488 -8.54 -5.06 24.87
N SER A 489 -9.46 -5.78 25.52
CA SER A 489 -10.11 -6.97 24.97
C SER A 489 -11.01 -6.72 23.76
N GLU A 490 -11.51 -5.50 23.57
CA GLU A 490 -12.33 -5.12 22.40
C GLU A 490 -11.47 -4.93 21.15
N ARG A 491 -10.17 -4.69 21.34
CA ARG A 491 -9.20 -4.38 20.28
C ARG A 491 -8.00 -5.33 20.25
N CYS A 492 -8.05 -6.41 21.03
CA CYS A 492 -7.03 -7.45 21.01
C CYS A 492 -7.52 -8.59 20.11
N ARG A 493 -6.73 -8.93 19.10
CA ARG A 493 -6.89 -10.18 18.35
C ARG A 493 -5.86 -11.17 18.85
N GLN A 494 -6.11 -12.45 18.65
CA GLN A 494 -5.22 -13.49 19.13
C GLN A 494 -4.83 -14.43 17.99
N ILE A 495 -3.53 -14.58 17.78
CA ILE A 495 -2.95 -15.60 16.91
C ILE A 495 -2.86 -16.88 17.73
N VAL A 496 -3.60 -17.91 17.33
CA VAL A 496 -3.61 -19.21 18.00
C VAL A 496 -2.88 -20.20 17.11
N PHE A 497 -1.84 -20.83 17.66
CA PHE A 497 -1.00 -21.79 16.96
C PHE A 497 -1.28 -23.22 17.45
N TRP A 498 -1.33 -24.15 16.50
CA TRP A 498 -1.39 -25.58 16.73
C TRP A 498 -0.29 -26.32 15.95
N ALA A 499 0.21 -27.41 16.53
CA ALA A 499 1.10 -28.34 15.86
C ALA A 499 0.32 -29.56 15.36
N VAL A 500 0.42 -29.87 14.07
CA VAL A 500 -0.22 -31.01 13.42
C VAL A 500 0.51 -31.38 12.12
N ASP A 501 0.68 -32.68 11.87
CA ASP A 501 1.33 -33.18 10.64
C ASP A 501 0.35 -33.26 9.47
N TRP A 502 -0.25 -32.13 9.11
CA TRP A 502 -1.26 -32.06 8.04
C TRP A 502 -0.67 -32.43 6.66
N THR A 503 0.64 -32.31 6.48
CA THR A 503 1.37 -32.77 5.29
C THR A 503 1.36 -34.29 5.15
N SER A 504 0.99 -35.05 6.19
CA SER A 504 0.86 -36.50 6.10
C SER A 504 -0.44 -36.96 5.44
N TYR A 505 -1.37 -36.05 5.08
CA TYR A 505 -2.57 -36.40 4.32
C TYR A 505 -2.23 -36.80 2.88
N VAL A 506 -2.89 -37.83 2.35
CA VAL A 506 -2.70 -38.30 0.97
C VAL A 506 -2.99 -37.22 -0.08
N ASP A 507 -3.88 -36.28 0.24
CA ASP A 507 -4.29 -35.19 -0.64
C ASP A 507 -3.64 -33.85 -0.28
N PHE A 508 -2.59 -33.81 0.53
CA PHE A 508 -2.11 -32.52 1.06
C PHE A 508 -1.60 -31.57 -0.04
N GLU A 509 -1.08 -32.10 -1.16
CA GLU A 509 -0.69 -31.31 -2.34
C GLU A 509 -1.79 -31.21 -3.37
N THR A 510 -2.60 -32.25 -3.54
CA THR A 510 -3.65 -32.30 -4.57
C THR A 510 -4.95 -31.61 -4.16
N ALA A 511 -5.13 -31.32 -2.87
CA ALA A 511 -6.26 -30.56 -2.37
C ALA A 511 -6.25 -29.14 -2.96
N PRO A 512 -7.40 -28.66 -3.50
CA PRO A 512 -7.52 -27.30 -3.96
C PRO A 512 -7.12 -26.30 -2.88
N SER A 513 -6.44 -25.22 -3.27
CA SER A 513 -6.13 -24.10 -2.37
C SER A 513 -7.38 -23.62 -1.63
N ALA A 514 -7.19 -23.03 -0.46
CA ALA A 514 -8.29 -22.36 0.23
C ALA A 514 -8.90 -21.26 -0.66
N PRO A 515 -10.22 -21.03 -0.61
CA PRO A 515 -10.84 -19.94 -1.33
C PRO A 515 -10.20 -18.60 -0.98
N VAL A 516 -9.83 -17.85 -2.01
CA VAL A 516 -9.36 -16.47 -1.87
C VAL A 516 -10.57 -15.57 -1.71
N ASP A 517 -10.52 -14.62 -0.77
CA ASP A 517 -11.54 -13.57 -0.66
C ASP A 517 -11.62 -12.81 -1.99
N ALA A 518 -12.82 -12.75 -2.57
CA ALA A 518 -13.06 -12.04 -3.83
C ALA A 518 -12.70 -10.54 -3.73
N SER A 519 -12.70 -9.96 -2.52
CA SER A 519 -12.23 -8.59 -2.29
C SER A 519 -10.73 -8.41 -2.57
N LYS A 520 -9.94 -9.50 -2.51
CA LYS A 520 -8.53 -9.50 -2.93
C LYS A 520 -8.40 -9.46 -4.45
N TYR A 521 -9.42 -9.78 -5.23
CA TYR A 521 -9.31 -9.79 -6.67
C TYR A 521 -9.23 -8.35 -7.21
N LEU A 522 -8.17 -8.06 -7.96
CA LEU A 522 -8.01 -6.78 -8.64
C LEU A 522 -8.94 -6.70 -9.85
N PHE A 523 -9.53 -5.53 -10.03
CA PHE A 523 -10.15 -5.17 -11.29
C PHE A 523 -9.65 -3.79 -11.66
N ALA A 524 -9.38 -3.60 -12.95
CA ALA A 524 -8.94 -2.31 -13.43
C ALA A 524 -9.95 -1.23 -13.05
N ALA A 525 -9.47 -0.06 -12.64
CA ALA A 525 -10.26 1.17 -12.58
C ALA A 525 -10.99 1.40 -13.93
N PRO A 526 -12.06 2.22 -13.98
CA PRO A 526 -12.89 2.39 -15.17
C PRO A 526 -12.10 2.61 -16.45
N LEU A 527 -12.31 1.73 -17.44
CA LEU A 527 -11.65 1.81 -18.73
C LEU A 527 -12.63 2.15 -19.86
N VAL A 528 -12.26 3.08 -20.73
CA VAL A 528 -13.05 3.45 -21.92
C VAL A 528 -13.29 2.23 -22.80
N GLY A 529 -14.56 1.97 -23.11
CA GLY A 529 -14.95 0.91 -24.04
C GLY A 529 -14.74 -0.51 -23.52
N LYS A 530 -14.45 -0.69 -22.21
CA LYS A 530 -14.35 -2.01 -21.59
C LYS A 530 -15.55 -2.30 -20.71
N THR A 531 -16.05 -3.53 -20.78
CA THR A 531 -17.05 -4.04 -19.84
C THR A 531 -16.41 -4.30 -18.47
N PHE A 532 -17.22 -4.40 -17.42
CA PHE A 532 -16.72 -4.78 -16.09
C PHE A 532 -16.02 -6.15 -16.13
N ALA A 533 -16.59 -7.13 -16.84
CA ALA A 533 -15.96 -8.43 -17.03
C ALA A 533 -14.59 -8.31 -17.74
N GLN A 534 -14.47 -7.42 -18.74
CA GLN A 534 -13.17 -7.15 -19.37
C GLN A 534 -12.20 -6.48 -18.40
N ARG A 535 -12.65 -5.57 -17.52
CA ARG A 535 -11.83 -4.93 -16.49
C ARG A 535 -11.31 -5.90 -15.43
N MET A 536 -12.12 -6.88 -15.03
CA MET A 536 -11.69 -7.99 -14.14
C MET A 536 -10.55 -8.81 -14.76
N THR A 537 -10.48 -8.88 -16.10
CA THR A 537 -9.40 -9.57 -16.82
C THR A 537 -8.29 -8.63 -17.27
N TRP A 538 -8.49 -7.31 -17.20
CA TRP A 538 -7.56 -6.32 -17.72
C TRP A 538 -6.54 -5.96 -16.65
N ASP A 539 -5.67 -6.92 -16.33
CA ASP A 539 -4.51 -6.64 -15.48
C ASP A 539 -3.33 -6.24 -16.37
N GLN A 540 -2.99 -4.96 -16.41
CA GLN A 540 -1.72 -4.50 -17.01
C GLN A 540 -0.54 -4.71 -16.08
N TRP A 541 -0.81 -5.02 -14.81
CA TRP A 541 0.22 -5.22 -13.84
C TRP A 541 0.72 -6.64 -13.93
N THR A 542 2.03 -6.76 -14.15
CA THR A 542 2.75 -8.01 -14.02
C THR A 542 2.60 -8.57 -12.61
N ASP A 543 2.73 -9.88 -12.46
CA ASP A 543 2.53 -10.57 -11.18
C ASP A 543 3.31 -9.99 -9.99
N HIS A 544 4.52 -9.48 -10.22
CA HIS A 544 5.34 -8.85 -9.18
C HIS A 544 4.74 -7.56 -8.60
N HIS A 545 3.74 -6.99 -9.27
CA HIS A 545 3.01 -5.80 -8.81
C HIS A 545 1.75 -6.14 -8.01
N VAL A 546 1.16 -7.34 -8.20
CA VAL A 546 -0.19 -7.68 -7.73
C VAL A 546 -0.25 -8.86 -6.75
N TYR A 547 0.88 -9.23 -6.16
CA TYR A 547 1.01 -10.43 -5.32
C TYR A 547 0.08 -10.46 -4.10
N ALA A 548 -0.25 -9.31 -3.50
CA ALA A 548 -1.17 -9.21 -2.37
C ALA A 548 -2.64 -9.56 -2.72
N PHE A 549 -2.93 -9.69 -4.02
CA PHE A 549 -4.27 -9.82 -4.58
C PHE A 549 -4.54 -11.19 -5.19
N ARG A 550 -3.55 -12.08 -5.15
CA ARG A 550 -3.63 -13.42 -5.73
C ARG A 550 -3.77 -14.48 -4.65
N ASN A 551 -4.00 -15.71 -5.10
CA ASN A 551 -3.84 -16.87 -4.24
C ASN A 551 -2.43 -16.85 -3.62
N PRO A 552 -2.29 -16.87 -2.29
CA PRO A 552 -0.98 -16.93 -1.65
C PRO A 552 -0.15 -18.13 -2.10
N GLU A 553 -0.78 -19.23 -2.50
CA GLU A 553 -0.12 -20.43 -3.01
C GLU A 553 0.23 -20.35 -4.51
N LYS A 554 0.01 -19.22 -5.19
CA LYS A 554 0.15 -19.11 -6.65
C LYS A 554 1.45 -19.72 -7.20
N ASN A 555 2.60 -19.37 -6.63
CA ASN A 555 3.91 -19.86 -7.12
C ASN A 555 4.18 -21.33 -6.77
N LEU A 556 3.30 -21.93 -5.97
CA LEU A 556 3.28 -23.35 -5.61
C LEU A 556 2.21 -24.12 -6.40
N ALA A 557 1.23 -23.43 -6.99
CA ALA A 557 0.06 -24.04 -7.59
C ALA A 557 0.39 -24.83 -8.86
N PHE A 558 -0.33 -25.93 -9.06
CA PHE A 558 -0.23 -26.73 -10.27
C PHE A 558 -1.06 -26.13 -11.41
N LYS A 559 -0.49 -26.11 -12.63
CA LYS A 559 -1.14 -25.63 -13.86
C LYS A 559 -2.31 -26.49 -14.34
N GLN A 560 -2.37 -27.72 -13.85
CA GLN A 560 -3.35 -28.71 -14.24
C GLN A 560 -3.54 -29.72 -13.11
N SER A 561 -4.63 -30.49 -13.16
CA SER A 561 -4.90 -31.55 -12.20
C SER A 561 -3.74 -32.56 -12.15
N VAL A 562 -3.23 -32.82 -10.96
CA VAL A 562 -2.17 -33.80 -10.65
C VAL A 562 -2.72 -35.06 -9.97
N GLY A 563 -3.98 -35.41 -10.24
CA GLY A 563 -4.56 -36.68 -9.81
C GLY A 563 -3.96 -37.88 -10.58
N PRO A 564 -4.51 -39.11 -10.43
CA PRO A 564 -4.09 -40.25 -11.25
C PRO A 564 -4.06 -39.87 -12.75
N PRO A 565 -2.96 -40.11 -13.48
CA PRO A 565 -1.91 -41.10 -13.23
C PRO A 565 -0.65 -40.61 -12.49
N TYR A 566 -0.62 -39.37 -11.98
CA TYR A 566 0.53 -38.88 -11.23
C TYR A 566 0.69 -39.68 -9.92
N VAL A 567 1.94 -39.94 -9.53
CA VAL A 567 2.30 -40.77 -8.37
C VAL A 567 3.24 -40.02 -7.44
N ASP A 568 3.30 -40.48 -6.19
CA ASP A 568 4.21 -39.99 -5.16
C ASP A 568 5.68 -39.98 -5.66
N GLY A 569 6.39 -38.88 -5.40
CA GLY A 569 7.77 -38.63 -5.82
C GLY A 569 7.96 -38.21 -7.29
N MET A 570 6.89 -38.03 -8.07
CA MET A 570 7.00 -37.60 -9.47
C MET A 570 7.46 -36.14 -9.58
N ASP A 571 8.44 -35.85 -10.44
CA ASP A 571 8.87 -34.46 -10.71
C ASP A 571 7.72 -33.64 -11.32
N VAL A 572 7.31 -32.59 -10.59
CA VAL A 572 6.26 -31.65 -10.98
C VAL A 572 6.81 -30.26 -11.32
N SER A 573 8.13 -30.10 -11.41
CA SER A 573 8.77 -28.80 -11.68
C SER A 573 8.30 -28.12 -12.97
N GLY A 574 7.87 -28.90 -13.97
CA GLY A 574 7.26 -28.42 -15.22
C GLY A 574 5.77 -28.09 -15.13
N LEU A 575 5.09 -28.51 -14.06
CA LEU A 575 3.67 -28.28 -13.80
C LEU A 575 3.43 -27.08 -12.87
N LEU A 576 4.46 -26.58 -12.20
CA LEU A 576 4.35 -25.42 -11.34
C LEU A 576 4.18 -24.13 -12.15
N ASP A 577 3.35 -23.24 -11.63
CA ASP A 577 3.26 -21.87 -12.13
C ASP A 577 4.40 -21.00 -11.63
N LYS A 578 5.52 -21.08 -12.34
CA LYS A 578 6.62 -20.15 -12.13
C LYS A 578 6.20 -18.80 -12.66
N ASN A 579 6.18 -17.83 -11.75
CA ASN A 579 6.05 -16.40 -11.98
C ASN A 579 6.88 -15.97 -13.20
N ALA A 580 6.27 -16.03 -14.38
CA ALA A 580 6.93 -15.64 -15.60
C ALA A 580 6.77 -14.14 -15.68
N MET A 581 7.76 -13.42 -15.13
CA MET A 581 7.80 -11.97 -14.96
C MET A 581 7.34 -11.14 -16.18
N TYR A 582 7.32 -11.75 -17.38
CA TYR A 582 6.89 -11.15 -18.64
C TYR A 582 6.05 -12.05 -19.57
N ALA A 583 5.68 -13.27 -19.18
CA ALA A 583 4.87 -14.13 -20.05
C ALA A 583 3.36 -13.90 -19.81
N ALA A 584 2.59 -14.07 -20.88
CA ALA A 584 1.19 -13.65 -21.01
C ALA A 584 0.31 -13.88 -19.77
N ASN A 585 -0.46 -12.84 -19.41
CA ASN A 585 -1.77 -12.86 -18.76
C ASN A 585 -2.13 -14.22 -18.11
N ASP A 586 -1.69 -14.41 -16.88
CA ASP A 586 -1.89 -15.63 -16.10
C ASP A 586 -3.34 -15.84 -15.60
N HIS A 587 -4.28 -15.15 -16.22
CA HIS A 587 -5.72 -15.22 -15.99
C HIS A 587 -6.45 -15.83 -17.20
N GLY A 588 -5.71 -16.54 -18.06
CA GLY A 588 -6.16 -16.85 -19.42
C GLY A 588 -7.58 -17.41 -19.49
N THR A 589 -8.24 -17.22 -20.63
CA THR A 589 -9.69 -17.35 -20.77
C THR A 589 -10.22 -18.79 -20.70
N SER A 590 -9.34 -19.79 -20.60
CA SER A 590 -9.74 -21.19 -20.49
C SER A 590 -10.08 -21.57 -19.04
N PRO A 591 -11.02 -22.51 -18.82
CA PRO A 591 -11.32 -23.04 -17.49
C PRO A 591 -10.08 -23.58 -16.75
N ASN A 592 -9.08 -24.11 -17.47
CA ASN A 592 -7.85 -24.61 -16.86
C ASN A 592 -6.98 -23.48 -16.33
N GLN A 593 -6.84 -22.38 -17.06
CA GLN A 593 -6.08 -21.22 -16.60
C GLN A 593 -6.77 -20.57 -15.39
N LEU A 594 -8.10 -20.44 -15.42
CA LEU A 594 -8.87 -20.01 -14.24
C LEU A 594 -8.71 -20.99 -13.07
N GLY A 595 -8.65 -22.29 -13.35
CA GLY A 595 -8.39 -23.34 -12.37
C GLY A 595 -7.02 -23.19 -11.71
N CYS A 596 -5.95 -23.00 -12.49
CA CYS A 596 -4.61 -22.70 -11.98
C CYS A 596 -4.64 -21.45 -11.10
N PHE A 597 -5.26 -20.39 -11.63
CA PHE A 597 -5.36 -19.10 -10.99
C PHE A 597 -5.97 -19.15 -9.57
N ILE A 598 -7.07 -19.90 -9.42
CA ILE A 598 -7.74 -20.06 -8.11
C ILE A 598 -7.15 -21.20 -7.26
N GLY A 599 -6.09 -21.88 -7.74
CA GLY A 599 -5.48 -23.03 -7.06
C GLY A 599 -6.37 -24.27 -7.03
N ALA A 600 -7.23 -24.47 -8.04
CA ALA A 600 -8.18 -25.57 -8.11
C ALA A 600 -7.52 -26.95 -8.21
N PHE A 601 -6.26 -27.02 -8.64
CA PHE A 601 -5.56 -28.27 -8.94
C PHE A 601 -4.60 -28.73 -7.85
N GLY A 602 -4.44 -27.95 -6.77
CA GLY A 602 -3.45 -28.21 -5.74
C GLY A 602 -2.18 -27.38 -5.88
N ALA A 603 -1.21 -27.64 -5.02
CA ALA A 603 0.07 -26.96 -4.95
C ALA A 603 1.18 -27.85 -4.36
N ASP A 604 2.42 -27.63 -4.80
CA ASP A 604 3.66 -28.17 -4.20
C ASP A 604 3.94 -27.40 -2.91
N ARG A 605 3.25 -27.79 -1.83
CA ARG A 605 3.20 -26.99 -0.60
C ARG A 605 4.48 -27.07 0.22
N ASN A 606 5.35 -28.04 -0.05
CA ASN A 606 6.66 -28.12 0.59
C ASN A 606 7.81 -27.62 -0.30
N PHE A 607 7.51 -27.27 -1.54
CA PHE A 607 8.42 -26.66 -2.51
C PHE A 607 9.61 -27.56 -2.88
N ASN A 608 9.44 -28.88 -2.78
CA ASN A 608 10.47 -29.85 -3.15
C ASN A 608 10.47 -30.20 -4.65
N LYS A 609 9.48 -29.70 -5.40
CA LYS A 609 9.24 -29.93 -6.85
C LYS A 609 8.90 -31.38 -7.21
N GLN A 610 8.46 -32.16 -6.24
CA GLN A 610 7.95 -33.51 -6.40
C GLN A 610 6.50 -33.53 -5.93
N LEU A 611 5.65 -34.32 -6.58
CA LEU A 611 4.32 -34.58 -6.06
C LEU A 611 4.44 -35.50 -4.87
N ASP A 612 4.07 -35.02 -3.69
CA ASP A 612 4.08 -35.83 -2.48
C ASP A 612 2.67 -36.22 -2.05
N LEU A 613 2.47 -37.51 -1.76
CA LEU A 613 1.22 -38.07 -1.26
C LEU A 613 1.47 -38.65 0.13
N GLY A 614 0.85 -38.04 1.15
CA GLY A 614 0.98 -38.50 2.51
C GLY A 614 0.34 -39.88 2.78
N PRO A 615 0.79 -40.61 3.81
CA PRO A 615 0.29 -41.95 4.11
C PRO A 615 -1.11 -41.97 4.76
N VAL A 616 -1.65 -40.82 5.16
CA VAL A 616 -2.89 -40.74 5.92
C VAL A 616 -4.09 -40.50 4.99
N PRO A 617 -5.09 -41.41 4.96
CA PRO A 617 -6.25 -41.26 4.10
C PRO A 617 -7.10 -40.04 4.41
N GLU A 618 -7.88 -39.58 3.43
CA GLU A 618 -8.72 -38.39 3.60
C GLU A 618 -9.78 -38.51 4.68
N SER A 619 -10.24 -39.73 4.97
CA SER A 619 -11.26 -40.02 5.98
C SER A 619 -10.78 -39.90 7.42
N VAL A 620 -9.46 -39.81 7.65
CA VAL A 620 -8.87 -39.74 8.99
C VAL A 620 -8.85 -38.29 9.47
N ARG A 621 -9.29 -38.05 10.70
CA ARG A 621 -9.13 -36.76 11.36
C ARG A 621 -7.85 -36.75 12.19
N MET A 622 -7.06 -35.68 12.08
CA MET A 622 -5.82 -35.52 12.84
C MET A 622 -6.04 -34.57 14.01
N ARG A 623 -5.47 -34.87 15.17
CA ARG A 623 -5.53 -33.97 16.33
C ARG A 623 -4.39 -32.96 16.32
N ALA A 624 -4.75 -31.69 16.27
CA ALA A 624 -3.86 -30.56 16.40
C ALA A 624 -3.71 -30.16 17.88
N ILE A 625 -2.47 -29.99 18.33
CA ILE A 625 -2.14 -29.65 19.73
C ILE A 625 -1.86 -28.16 19.81
N SER A 626 -2.53 -27.43 20.70
CA SER A 626 -2.25 -26.00 20.89
C SER A 626 -0.83 -25.80 21.45
N VAL A 627 -0.03 -24.97 20.77
CA VAL A 627 1.38 -24.72 21.13
C VAL A 627 1.67 -23.26 21.41
N GLY A 628 0.78 -22.32 21.08
CA GLY A 628 1.01 -20.91 21.39
C GLY A 628 -0.24 -20.07 21.20
N ARG A 629 -0.34 -19.00 21.99
CA ARG A 629 -1.36 -17.95 21.85
C ARG A 629 -0.68 -16.62 22.02
N TYR A 630 -0.77 -15.77 21.01
CA TYR A 630 -0.14 -14.46 21.00
C TYR A 630 -1.22 -13.42 20.78
N ASN A 631 -1.38 -12.57 21.77
CA ASN A 631 -2.22 -11.40 21.66
C ASN A 631 -1.45 -10.36 20.86
N TYR A 632 -2.09 -9.82 19.83
CA TYR A 632 -1.57 -8.64 19.13
C TYR A 632 -2.65 -7.57 19.08
N TYR A 633 -2.17 -6.34 19.03
CA TYR A 633 -3.00 -5.18 18.79
C TYR A 633 -2.84 -4.81 17.32
N ASP A 634 -3.95 -4.67 16.62
CA ASP A 634 -3.96 -4.00 15.33
C ASP A 634 -3.47 -2.56 15.60
N PRO A 635 -2.37 -2.09 14.98
CA PRO A 635 -1.71 -0.86 15.37
C PRO A 635 -2.65 0.34 15.22
N ILE A 636 -2.88 1.00 16.36
CA ILE A 636 -2.79 2.45 16.44
C ILE A 636 -1.53 2.73 17.27
N LEU A 637 -0.60 3.51 16.72
CA LEU A 637 0.64 3.91 17.39
C LEU A 637 0.36 4.67 18.72
N THR A 638 1.06 4.25 19.78
CA THR A 638 1.00 4.55 21.23
C THR A 638 1.14 6.03 21.66
N MET A 639 0.34 6.56 22.60
CA MET A 639 0.46 6.65 24.09
C MET A 639 1.72 7.31 24.69
N VAL A 640 1.53 8.35 25.56
CA VAL A 640 2.07 8.42 26.95
C VAL A 640 1.17 9.30 27.84
N ASN A 641 0.90 8.80 29.06
CA ASN A 641 0.29 9.46 30.22
C ASN A 641 0.83 10.87 30.55
N ARG A 642 -0.08 11.80 30.90
CA ARG A 642 -0.07 12.48 32.20
C ARG A 642 -1.49 12.68 32.71
#